data_AF-A0A9P3GP28-F1
#
_entry.id   AF-A0A9P3GP28-F1
#
_cell.length_a   1.000
_cell.length_b   1.000
_cell.length_c   1.000
_cell.angle_alpha   90.00
_cell.angle_beta   90.00
_cell.angle_gamma   90.00
#
_symmetry.space_group_name_H-M   'P 1'
#
loop_
_entity.id
_entity.type
_entity.pdbx_description
1 polymer ?
#
loop_
_entity_poly.entity_id
_entity_poly.type
_entity_poly.pdbx_seq_one_letter_code
_entity_poly.pdbx_strand_id
1 'polypeptide(L)'
;MSLDAVLDANRASFDARAYPGMPSDITNSPYRWTIGKGDTRSLYRQFHRLSGVNVVNQAHVNVDDWLKEDSPHYNKALADAIFHYSPRASKAERFEACIATQEMNEAAWKYGHQSQILMDGTFGICNLKMLLFIVMGVDEKNRGVPLAFFLFSAPMENKQTSGGYNTEILTAMLSAWKTSLGSRNGQVFEPRVAITDTDLKERGALIAVFPHVHLLICQFHLRQAFKNHRAKAVKGSSADHVLIRSRLKRLEDQLVATEDHPTALKLIAEERRFLEALKDPEPESNAENPARRSAPSPTGQAAVGGLSHVHYLESYWLKEDLWFSWARAGRLAAAKILGCAVNEVVPTTNHLESFNGVLKRKHIRRHQKSHRRLRLDVLIHILVFRALPSIFKQRELEDSEAARRESMIQRLVPGGEQLIRDRAATASTSSSVEPMAYYVPDMQRDQGAVELLSANQISKHPTFDLAARTLIFACYSSLAIHGEQNPVQYTISLGIDGHSTCTCPDFSSRGGFCKHMRAAAARVASLKLEGVRLPNVIVPQSLEEARALRALSADRHTPAQTANMRPSSAPPTPTPIQDAVCAVNSLLCQTSTYEYESSLERIADELQGGVDAEIDEDTADEMSSGVEGMLSEQESMDGMSDTASTPTESDFEDDLDISSLQELRTVPNRSAKGISEQTVGRSLHDLEKIAPKLGLLADLLRSLSLSDVSTGDRERFAGVQMPIDKLLTELGRISGGSAGPSASPTSHPSPAPLPIPSTHAAHSSQPRTKRRRTDILPPSPEKAQKRKDSHSHH
;
A
#
# COMPACT_ATOMS: atom_id res chain seq x y z
N MET A 1 14.10 28.29 -6.66
CA MET A 1 15.37 28.77 -6.10
C MET A 1 15.54 28.21 -4.70
N SER A 2 16.70 27.63 -4.39
CA SER A 2 17.08 27.30 -3.02
C SER A 2 17.33 28.58 -2.22
N LEU A 3 17.30 28.50 -0.89
CA LEU A 3 17.64 29.63 -0.04
C LEU A 3 19.09 30.07 -0.27
N ASP A 4 20.00 29.12 -0.51
CA ASP A 4 21.41 29.40 -0.77
C ASP A 4 21.58 30.19 -2.07
N ALA A 5 20.86 29.84 -3.14
CA ALA A 5 20.86 30.61 -4.38
C ALA A 5 20.34 32.05 -4.19
N VAL A 6 19.39 32.28 -3.28
CA VAL A 6 18.92 33.63 -2.94
C VAL A 6 19.99 34.40 -2.15
N LEU A 7 20.68 33.74 -1.22
CA LEU A 7 21.74 34.36 -0.43
C LEU A 7 22.97 34.69 -1.30
N ASP A 8 23.34 33.81 -2.22
CA ASP A 8 24.45 34.02 -3.15
C ASP A 8 24.13 35.11 -4.16
N ALA A 9 22.91 35.13 -4.72
CA ALA A 9 22.46 36.23 -5.55
C ALA A 9 22.43 37.57 -4.78
N ASN A 10 22.07 37.55 -3.49
CA ASN A 10 22.09 38.73 -2.66
C ASN A 10 23.51 39.26 -2.42
N ARG A 11 24.46 38.35 -2.11
CA ARG A 11 25.88 38.67 -1.96
C ARG A 11 26.46 39.21 -3.26
N ALA A 12 26.24 38.53 -4.38
CA ALA A 12 26.71 38.99 -5.69
C ALA A 12 26.16 40.37 -6.06
N SER A 13 24.87 40.63 -5.79
CA SER A 13 24.27 41.94 -6.04
C SER A 13 24.79 43.03 -5.09
N PHE A 14 25.14 42.66 -3.86
CA PHE A 14 25.76 43.56 -2.89
C PHE A 14 27.20 43.92 -3.31
N ASP A 15 28.00 42.93 -3.68
CA ASP A 15 29.38 43.09 -4.13
C ASP A 15 29.44 43.92 -5.43
N ALA A 16 28.51 43.66 -6.36
CA ALA A 16 28.38 44.41 -7.60
C ALA A 16 27.71 45.79 -7.43
N ARG A 17 27.25 46.14 -6.21
CA ARG A 17 26.46 47.34 -5.91
C ARG A 17 25.26 47.51 -6.87
N ALA A 18 24.65 46.40 -7.24
CA ALA A 18 23.60 46.34 -8.25
C ALA A 18 22.21 46.74 -7.71
N TYR A 19 22.07 46.95 -6.40
CA TYR A 19 20.80 47.35 -5.82
C TYR A 19 20.45 48.82 -6.13
N PRO A 20 19.23 49.10 -6.63
CA PRO A 20 18.78 50.46 -6.84
C PRO A 20 18.85 51.28 -5.55
N GLY A 21 19.54 52.43 -5.60
CA GLY A 21 19.69 53.35 -4.46
C GLY A 21 20.76 52.95 -3.44
N MET A 22 21.59 51.95 -3.72
CA MET A 22 22.73 51.60 -2.86
C MET A 22 23.84 52.66 -2.97
N PRO A 23 24.18 53.36 -1.87
CA PRO A 23 25.22 54.38 -1.91
C PRO A 23 26.60 53.76 -2.09
N SER A 24 27.52 54.52 -2.70
CA SER A 24 28.92 54.12 -2.86
C SER A 24 29.65 53.93 -1.52
N ASP A 25 29.19 54.63 -0.49
CA ASP A 25 29.61 54.47 0.90
C ASP A 25 28.43 53.92 1.71
N ILE A 26 28.58 52.68 2.16
CA ILE A 26 27.54 51.92 2.85
C ILE A 26 27.38 52.38 4.30
N THR A 27 28.40 53.02 4.89
CA THR A 27 28.38 53.42 6.31
C THR A 27 27.28 54.42 6.63
N ASN A 28 26.88 55.21 5.63
CA ASN A 28 25.81 56.20 5.72
C ASN A 28 24.46 55.68 5.21
N SER A 29 24.37 54.40 4.84
CA SER A 29 23.13 53.84 4.33
C SER A 29 22.14 53.56 5.46
N PRO A 30 20.88 54.01 5.36
CA PRO A 30 19.84 53.66 6.33
C PRO A 30 19.33 52.21 6.16
N TYR A 31 19.81 51.48 5.15
CA TYR A 31 19.35 50.14 4.80
C TYR A 31 20.45 49.10 4.98
N ARG A 32 20.06 47.89 5.39
CA ARG A 32 20.92 46.71 5.36
C ARG A 32 20.75 45.99 4.02
N TRP A 33 21.80 45.95 3.21
CA TRP A 33 21.78 45.40 1.85
C TRP A 33 22.10 43.90 1.77
N THR A 34 22.68 43.33 2.82
CA THR A 34 22.96 41.90 2.94
C THR A 34 21.88 41.19 3.78
N ILE A 35 21.48 40.01 3.32
CA ILE A 35 20.53 39.14 4.04
C ILE A 35 21.31 38.38 5.13
N GLY A 36 20.99 38.67 6.39
CA GLY A 36 21.57 37.97 7.55
C GLY A 36 20.88 36.62 7.84
N LYS A 37 21.50 35.79 8.69
CA LYS A 37 20.95 34.48 9.09
C LYS A 37 19.52 34.58 9.67
N GLY A 38 19.22 35.65 10.42
CA GLY A 38 17.91 35.92 11.01
C GLY A 38 16.81 36.34 10.02
N ASP A 39 17.18 36.86 8.85
CA ASP A 39 16.24 37.40 7.87
C ASP A 39 15.48 36.32 7.13
N THR A 40 15.99 35.09 7.12
CA THR A 40 15.33 33.93 6.52
C THR A 40 13.95 33.66 7.12
N ARG A 41 13.69 34.10 8.37
CA ARG A 41 12.36 34.04 8.99
C ARG A 41 11.45 35.14 8.44
N SER A 42 11.96 36.36 8.36
CA SER A 42 11.21 37.53 7.86
C SER A 42 10.87 37.39 6.37
N LEU A 43 11.82 36.96 5.54
CA LEU A 43 11.62 36.67 4.12
C LEU A 43 10.58 35.57 3.91
N TYR A 44 10.63 34.49 4.70
CA TYR A 44 9.62 33.43 4.63
C TYR A 44 8.23 33.95 5.01
N ARG A 45 8.14 34.80 6.05
CA ARG A 45 6.89 35.44 6.44
C ARG A 45 6.34 36.37 5.35
N GLN A 46 7.22 37.14 4.72
CA GLN A 46 6.86 38.02 3.60
C GLN A 46 6.43 37.22 2.38
N PHE A 47 7.16 36.15 2.01
CA PHE A 47 6.80 35.27 0.90
C PHE A 47 5.39 34.67 1.07
N HIS A 48 5.09 34.16 2.27
CA HIS A 48 3.75 33.64 2.56
C HIS A 48 2.69 34.73 2.57
N ARG A 49 2.98 35.91 3.12
CA ARG A 49 2.06 37.04 3.11
C ARG A 49 1.75 37.52 1.69
N LEU A 50 2.76 37.59 0.82
CA LEU A 50 2.61 37.87 -0.61
C LEU A 50 1.80 36.79 -1.32
N SER A 51 1.87 35.56 -0.82
CA SER A 51 1.05 34.45 -1.29
C SER A 51 -0.33 34.41 -0.63
N GLY A 52 -0.73 35.39 0.18
CA GLY A 52 -2.05 35.44 0.82
C GLY A 52 -2.16 34.76 2.19
N VAL A 53 -1.05 34.25 2.76
CA VAL A 53 -1.04 33.56 4.06
C VAL A 53 -0.35 34.41 5.13
N ASN A 54 -1.13 34.92 6.10
CA ASN A 54 -0.58 35.67 7.22
C ASN A 54 -0.03 34.73 8.32
N VAL A 55 1.27 34.42 8.23
CA VAL A 55 1.93 33.52 9.20
C VAL A 55 2.18 34.12 10.59
N VAL A 56 1.75 35.36 10.84
CA VAL A 56 1.72 35.95 12.20
C VAL A 56 0.51 35.41 12.97
N ASN A 57 -0.62 35.26 12.29
CA ASN A 57 -1.83 34.69 12.87
C ASN A 57 -1.67 33.18 13.07
N GLN A 58 -2.45 32.62 14.00
CA GLN A 58 -2.53 31.17 14.17
C GLN A 58 -3.14 30.52 12.93
N ALA A 59 -2.70 29.29 12.62
CA ALA A 59 -3.08 28.62 11.37
C ALA A 59 -4.59 28.39 11.25
N HIS A 60 -5.24 27.93 12.33
CA HIS A 60 -6.69 27.69 12.35
C HIS A 60 -7.51 28.97 12.21
N VAL A 61 -7.02 30.11 12.74
CA VAL A 61 -7.67 31.42 12.59
C VAL A 61 -7.63 31.86 11.14
N ASN A 62 -6.50 31.67 10.44
CA ASN A 62 -6.44 31.99 9.01
C ASN A 62 -7.44 31.17 8.20
N VAL A 63 -7.53 29.86 8.45
CA VAL A 63 -8.48 29.00 7.72
C VAL A 63 -9.92 29.43 7.97
N ASP A 64 -10.28 29.71 9.22
CA ASP A 64 -11.61 30.19 9.58
C ASP A 64 -11.93 31.55 8.92
N ASP A 65 -10.98 32.49 8.98
CA ASP A 65 -11.11 33.82 8.35
C ASP A 65 -11.20 33.73 6.81
N TRP A 66 -10.61 32.71 6.17
CA TRP A 66 -10.71 32.51 4.71
C TRP A 66 -12.09 32.03 4.27
N LEU A 67 -12.83 31.35 5.14
CA LEU A 67 -14.10 30.69 4.82
C LEU A 67 -15.33 31.49 5.24
N LYS A 68 -15.15 32.51 6.08
CA LYS A 68 -16.21 33.41 6.53
C LYS A 68 -16.42 34.57 5.58
N GLU A 69 -17.59 34.64 4.94
CA GLU A 69 -17.92 35.71 3.98
C GLU A 69 -17.84 37.13 4.57
N ASP A 70 -18.06 37.28 5.88
CA ASP A 70 -17.99 38.56 6.59
C ASP A 70 -16.56 38.94 7.04
N SER A 71 -15.59 38.06 6.84
CA SER A 71 -14.18 38.31 7.14
C SER A 71 -13.53 39.18 6.07
N PRO A 72 -12.70 40.18 6.44
CA PRO A 72 -11.90 40.93 5.47
C PRO A 72 -10.84 40.07 4.75
N HIS A 73 -10.65 38.83 5.20
CA HIS A 73 -9.74 37.86 4.62
C HIS A 73 -10.47 36.71 3.90
N TYR A 74 -11.78 36.84 3.68
CA TYR A 74 -12.54 35.86 2.91
C TYR A 74 -11.88 35.58 1.56
N ASN A 75 -11.78 34.30 1.22
CA ASN A 75 -11.20 33.87 -0.04
C ASN A 75 -12.17 32.90 -0.73
N LYS A 76 -12.89 33.41 -1.72
CA LYS A 76 -13.88 32.66 -2.49
C LYS A 76 -13.30 31.38 -3.09
N ALA A 77 -12.08 31.41 -3.62
CA ALA A 77 -11.48 30.21 -4.22
C ALA A 77 -11.19 29.11 -3.18
N LEU A 78 -10.80 29.49 -1.96
CA LEU A 78 -10.66 28.53 -0.86
C LEU A 78 -12.02 28.02 -0.38
N ALA A 79 -13.03 28.90 -0.29
CA ALA A 79 -14.38 28.52 0.09
C ALA A 79 -15.03 27.58 -0.93
N ASP A 80 -14.84 27.83 -2.22
CA ASP A 80 -15.34 26.98 -3.30
C ASP A 80 -14.63 25.60 -3.31
N ALA A 81 -13.33 25.55 -2.95
CA ALA A 81 -12.56 24.31 -2.92
C ALA A 81 -12.76 23.50 -1.61
N ILE A 82 -13.15 24.15 -0.51
CA ILE A 82 -13.36 23.49 0.79
C ILE A 82 -14.86 23.23 0.98
N PHE A 83 -15.32 22.06 0.55
CA PHE A 83 -16.75 21.72 0.58
C PHE A 83 -17.28 21.37 1.98
N HIS A 84 -16.38 21.05 2.92
CA HIS A 84 -16.73 20.82 4.33
C HIS A 84 -15.69 21.43 5.25
N TYR A 85 -16.15 22.18 6.25
CA TYR A 85 -15.30 22.78 7.25
C TYR A 85 -15.98 22.76 8.62
N SER A 86 -15.26 22.25 9.61
CA SER A 86 -15.64 22.32 11.01
C SER A 86 -14.48 22.89 11.83
N PRO A 87 -14.60 24.12 12.35
CA PRO A 87 -13.61 24.65 13.28
C PRO A 87 -13.71 23.89 14.60
N ARG A 88 -12.59 23.74 15.28
CA ARG A 88 -12.58 23.17 16.63
C ARG A 88 -12.99 24.24 17.65
N ALA A 89 -14.23 24.20 18.14
CA ALA A 89 -14.72 25.17 19.13
C ALA A 89 -14.54 24.68 20.58
N SER A 90 -14.46 23.37 20.80
CA SER A 90 -14.26 22.77 22.13
C SER A 90 -13.14 21.72 22.14
N LYS A 91 -12.71 21.32 23.34
CA LYS A 91 -11.63 20.32 23.46
C LYS A 91 -12.03 18.95 22.92
N ALA A 92 -13.32 18.59 23.00
CA ALA A 92 -13.89 17.34 22.51
C ALA A 92 -14.09 17.32 21.00
N GLU A 93 -14.15 18.49 20.36
CA GLU A 93 -14.30 18.61 18.91
C GLU A 93 -12.99 18.43 18.16
N ARG A 94 -13.13 18.15 16.86
CA ARG A 94 -12.05 18.00 15.89
C ARG A 94 -11.99 19.23 14.99
N PHE A 95 -10.80 19.51 14.49
CA PHE A 95 -10.67 20.36 13.32
C PHE A 95 -10.90 19.50 12.07
N GLU A 96 -11.72 19.98 11.13
CA GLU A 96 -12.04 19.28 9.88
C GLU A 96 -12.01 20.26 8.70
N ALA A 97 -11.35 19.88 7.61
CA ALA A 97 -11.33 20.59 6.35
C ALA A 97 -11.26 19.58 5.20
N CYS A 98 -12.31 19.51 4.37
CA CYS A 98 -12.32 18.62 3.22
C CYS A 98 -12.23 19.43 1.93
N ILE A 99 -11.33 19.02 1.03
CA ILE A 99 -10.96 19.75 -0.17
C ILE A 99 -11.36 18.94 -1.40
N ALA A 100 -12.09 19.57 -2.32
CA ALA A 100 -12.30 19.11 -3.68
C ALA A 100 -12.40 20.34 -4.60
N THR A 101 -11.40 20.55 -5.46
CA THR A 101 -11.46 21.63 -6.46
C THR A 101 -12.49 21.31 -7.55
N GLN A 102 -12.81 22.29 -8.40
CA GLN A 102 -13.74 22.06 -9.50
C GLN A 102 -13.29 20.90 -10.40
N GLU A 103 -12.00 20.81 -10.73
CA GLU A 103 -11.43 19.74 -11.55
C GLU A 103 -11.56 18.37 -10.86
N MET A 104 -11.45 18.34 -9.52
CA MET A 104 -11.65 17.11 -8.74
C MET A 104 -13.13 16.69 -8.73
N ASN A 105 -14.07 17.63 -8.66
CA ASN A 105 -15.50 17.34 -8.76
C ASN A 105 -15.88 16.82 -10.16
N GLU A 106 -15.32 17.40 -11.21
CA GLU A 106 -15.48 16.92 -12.58
C GLU A 106 -14.88 15.52 -12.74
N ALA A 107 -13.68 15.30 -12.21
CA ALA A 107 -13.03 14.00 -12.16
C ALA A 107 -13.82 12.97 -11.34
N ALA A 108 -14.48 13.37 -10.25
CA ALA A 108 -15.29 12.46 -9.44
C ALA A 108 -16.46 11.93 -10.28
N TRP A 109 -17.19 12.81 -10.97
CA TRP A 109 -18.25 12.40 -11.88
C TRP A 109 -17.76 11.59 -13.07
N LYS A 110 -16.56 11.88 -13.59
CA LYS A 110 -16.01 11.17 -14.76
C LYS A 110 -15.43 9.79 -14.42
N TYR A 111 -14.67 9.69 -13.33
CA TYR A 111 -13.84 8.53 -13.01
C TYR A 111 -14.26 7.78 -11.74
N GLY A 112 -15.09 8.39 -10.89
CA GLY A 112 -15.58 7.78 -9.65
C GLY A 112 -17.04 7.33 -9.71
N HIS A 113 -17.90 8.07 -10.41
CA HIS A 113 -19.32 7.72 -10.52
C HIS A 113 -19.50 6.46 -11.37
N GLN A 114 -20.29 5.51 -10.87
CA GLN A 114 -20.54 4.22 -11.52
C GLN A 114 -19.26 3.42 -11.83
N SER A 115 -18.15 3.77 -11.15
CA SER A 115 -16.82 3.25 -11.42
C SER A 115 -16.18 2.71 -10.13
N GLN A 116 -14.88 2.42 -10.19
CA GLN A 116 -14.04 2.05 -9.06
C GLN A 116 -13.42 3.29 -8.40
N ILE A 117 -13.52 3.37 -7.08
CA ILE A 117 -12.76 4.33 -6.26
C ILE A 117 -11.78 3.62 -5.33
N LEU A 118 -10.71 4.33 -4.96
CA LEU A 118 -9.69 3.92 -4.02
C LEU A 118 -9.74 4.92 -2.85
N MET A 119 -9.63 4.44 -1.62
CA MET A 119 -9.50 5.28 -0.43
C MET A 119 -8.36 4.76 0.43
N ASP A 120 -7.53 5.66 0.96
CA ASP A 120 -6.43 5.30 1.85
C ASP A 120 -6.04 6.52 2.70
N GLY A 121 -5.53 6.25 3.90
CA GLY A 121 -5.11 7.25 4.87
C GLY A 121 -3.59 7.45 4.87
N THR A 122 -3.13 8.69 4.89
CA THR A 122 -1.72 9.04 5.12
C THR A 122 -1.55 10.06 6.25
N PHE A 123 -0.40 9.98 6.92
CA PHE A 123 -0.05 10.82 8.05
C PHE A 123 1.15 11.72 7.75
N GLY A 124 1.35 12.73 8.62
CA GLY A 124 2.61 13.48 8.70
C GLY A 124 2.84 14.54 7.62
N ILE A 125 1.78 15.03 6.98
CA ILE A 125 1.87 16.03 5.90
C ILE A 125 2.08 17.47 6.38
N CYS A 126 1.70 17.80 7.62
CA CYS A 126 1.93 19.09 8.24
C CYS A 126 2.54 18.97 9.65
N ASN A 127 2.90 20.13 10.21
CA ASN A 127 3.49 20.27 11.54
C ASN A 127 2.52 19.93 12.67
N LEU A 128 1.22 19.95 12.36
CA LEU A 128 0.18 19.34 13.16
C LEU A 128 0.00 17.91 12.65
N LYS A 129 -0.14 16.93 13.55
CA LYS A 129 -0.36 15.54 13.17
C LYS A 129 -1.81 15.35 12.71
N MET A 130 -2.12 15.92 11.55
CA MET A 130 -3.40 15.76 10.87
C MET A 130 -3.43 14.42 10.16
N LEU A 131 -4.60 13.82 10.14
CA LEU A 131 -4.92 12.69 9.27
C LEU A 131 -5.37 13.24 7.91
N LEU A 132 -4.86 12.67 6.83
CA LEU A 132 -5.31 12.95 5.48
C LEU A 132 -5.78 11.65 4.84
N PHE A 133 -7.06 11.58 4.49
CA PHE A 133 -7.59 10.55 3.62
C PHE A 133 -7.72 11.10 2.20
N ILE A 134 -7.37 10.29 1.22
CA ILE A 134 -7.48 10.66 -0.19
C ILE A 134 -8.41 9.66 -0.86
N VAL A 135 -9.44 10.18 -1.53
CA VAL A 135 -10.26 9.40 -2.45
C VAL A 135 -9.73 9.60 -3.85
N MET A 136 -9.57 8.52 -4.61
CA MET A 136 -8.97 8.50 -5.92
C MET A 136 -9.80 7.65 -6.89
N GLY A 137 -9.98 8.11 -8.13
CA GLY A 137 -10.55 7.34 -9.23
C GLY A 137 -9.45 6.82 -10.14
N VAL A 138 -9.81 5.98 -11.10
CA VAL A 138 -8.89 5.45 -12.12
C VAL A 138 -9.36 5.98 -13.48
N ASP A 139 -8.43 6.59 -14.23
CA ASP A 139 -8.73 7.07 -15.59
C ASP A 139 -8.68 5.94 -16.62
N GLU A 140 -9.01 6.26 -17.88
CA GLU A 140 -9.02 5.31 -18.99
C GLU A 140 -7.63 4.77 -19.34
N LYS A 141 -6.56 5.38 -18.81
CA LYS A 141 -5.15 4.97 -18.97
C LYS A 141 -4.64 4.20 -17.75
N ASN A 142 -5.53 3.76 -16.86
CA ASN A 142 -5.21 3.08 -15.61
C ASN A 142 -4.29 3.91 -14.68
N ARG A 143 -4.48 5.24 -14.66
CA ARG A 143 -3.76 6.17 -13.77
C ARG A 143 -4.70 6.70 -12.70
N GLY A 144 -4.19 6.82 -11.48
CA GLY A 144 -4.91 7.41 -10.36
C GLY A 144 -5.22 8.90 -10.56
N VAL A 145 -6.44 9.31 -10.23
CA VAL A 145 -6.91 10.71 -10.27
C VAL A 145 -7.47 11.10 -8.91
N PRO A 146 -6.89 12.08 -8.20
CA PRO A 146 -7.42 12.50 -6.89
C PRO A 146 -8.81 13.12 -7.04
N LEU A 147 -9.76 12.69 -6.22
CA LEU A 147 -11.17 13.11 -6.26
C LEU A 147 -11.60 13.92 -5.03
N ALA A 148 -11.04 13.60 -3.85
CA ALA A 148 -11.31 14.35 -2.62
C ALA A 148 -10.19 14.14 -1.59
N PHE A 149 -9.91 15.17 -0.79
CA PHE A 149 -8.98 15.12 0.34
C PHE A 149 -9.76 15.40 1.62
N PHE A 150 -9.68 14.52 2.61
CA PHE A 150 -10.30 14.73 3.93
C PHE A 150 -9.21 14.96 4.98
N LEU A 151 -9.11 16.20 5.47
CA LEU A 151 -8.09 16.60 6.44
C LEU A 151 -8.72 16.85 7.81
N PHE A 152 -8.30 16.12 8.83
CA PHE A 152 -8.85 16.31 10.17
C PHE A 152 -7.89 15.95 11.30
N SER A 153 -8.16 16.48 12.48
CA SER A 153 -7.36 16.20 13.68
C SER A 153 -7.89 15.02 14.47
N ALA A 154 -7.01 14.32 15.17
CA ALA A 154 -7.40 13.37 16.22
C ALA A 154 -8.10 14.09 17.40
N PRO A 155 -8.90 13.39 18.23
CA PRO A 155 -9.38 13.91 19.50
C PRO A 155 -8.21 14.18 20.45
N MET A 156 -8.42 15.00 21.49
CA MET A 156 -7.39 15.24 22.52
C MET A 156 -7.05 14.01 23.36
N GLU A 157 -7.99 13.09 23.50
CA GLU A 157 -7.87 11.97 24.43
C GLU A 157 -6.99 10.85 23.85
N ASN A 158 -6.77 10.85 22.53
CA ASN A 158 -5.97 9.81 21.88
C ASN A 158 -4.48 10.00 22.14
N LYS A 159 -3.83 8.93 22.61
CA LYS A 159 -2.37 8.90 22.77
C LYS A 159 -1.65 8.81 21.43
N GLN A 160 -2.27 8.24 20.39
CA GLN A 160 -1.69 8.12 19.05
C GLN A 160 -2.62 8.69 17.97
N THR A 161 -2.04 9.44 17.04
CA THR A 161 -2.77 10.05 15.92
C THR A 161 -3.33 9.01 14.93
N SER A 162 -2.64 7.88 14.71
CA SER A 162 -3.05 6.83 13.77
C SER A 162 -4.34 6.12 14.20
N GLY A 163 -4.55 5.91 15.51
CA GLY A 163 -5.83 5.45 16.07
C GLY A 163 -6.86 6.58 16.25
N GLY A 164 -6.51 7.79 15.81
CA GLY A 164 -7.26 9.03 15.99
C GLY A 164 -8.60 9.13 15.30
N TYR A 165 -9.05 8.13 14.54
CA TYR A 165 -10.28 8.20 13.77
C TYR A 165 -11.18 6.98 14.02
N ASN A 166 -12.44 7.12 13.66
CA ASN A 166 -13.50 6.13 13.80
C ASN A 166 -14.37 6.11 12.53
N THR A 167 -15.32 5.18 12.50
CA THR A 167 -16.24 5.03 11.36
C THR A 167 -17.08 6.29 11.16
N GLU A 168 -17.48 6.93 12.25
CA GLU A 168 -18.41 8.05 12.27
C GLU A 168 -17.83 9.28 11.58
N ILE A 169 -16.57 9.63 11.87
CA ILE A 169 -15.92 10.80 11.25
C ILE A 169 -15.73 10.60 9.75
N LEU A 170 -15.33 9.40 9.31
CA LEU A 170 -15.19 9.10 7.89
C LEU A 170 -16.55 9.09 7.19
N THR A 171 -17.59 8.55 7.83
CA THR A 171 -18.97 8.56 7.32
C THR A 171 -19.46 9.99 7.13
N ALA A 172 -19.23 10.87 8.11
CA ALA A 172 -19.61 12.28 8.02
C ALA A 172 -18.91 12.99 6.85
N MET A 173 -17.60 12.79 6.68
CA MET A 173 -16.83 13.42 5.60
C MET A 173 -17.18 12.88 4.21
N LEU A 174 -17.34 11.56 4.07
CA LEU A 174 -17.79 10.93 2.83
C LEU A 174 -19.23 11.37 2.48
N SER A 175 -20.11 11.52 3.47
CA SER A 175 -21.47 12.04 3.26
C SER A 175 -21.46 13.49 2.82
N ALA A 176 -20.62 14.32 3.43
CA ALA A 176 -20.44 15.71 3.03
C ALA A 176 -19.93 15.80 1.58
N TRP A 177 -18.98 14.94 1.19
CA TRP A 177 -18.47 14.87 -0.18
C TRP A 177 -19.53 14.42 -1.19
N LYS A 178 -20.27 13.35 -0.89
CA LYS A 178 -21.40 12.88 -1.72
C LYS A 178 -22.44 13.98 -1.91
N THR A 179 -22.75 14.71 -0.82
CA THR A 179 -23.71 15.83 -0.84
C THR A 179 -23.19 17.00 -1.67
N SER A 180 -21.90 17.35 -1.55
CA SER A 180 -21.30 18.47 -2.30
C SER A 180 -21.26 18.22 -3.80
N LEU A 181 -21.16 16.95 -4.24
CA LEU A 181 -21.24 16.58 -5.65
C LEU A 181 -22.66 16.73 -6.24
N GLY A 182 -23.68 16.76 -5.39
CA GLY A 182 -25.07 16.97 -5.77
C GLY A 182 -25.63 15.87 -6.67
N SER A 183 -26.46 16.28 -7.64
CA SER A 183 -27.01 15.40 -8.67
C SER A 183 -26.65 15.90 -10.06
N ARG A 184 -26.32 14.98 -10.96
CA ARG A 184 -26.02 15.28 -12.36
C ARG A 184 -26.89 14.39 -13.24
N ASN A 185 -27.60 14.99 -14.19
CA ASN A 185 -28.51 14.27 -15.09
C ASN A 185 -29.54 13.39 -14.35
N GLY A 186 -30.06 13.86 -13.21
CA GLY A 186 -31.02 13.12 -12.38
C GLY A 186 -30.42 11.97 -11.56
N GLN A 187 -29.11 11.75 -11.62
CA GLN A 187 -28.41 10.72 -10.85
C GLN A 187 -27.67 11.35 -9.68
N VAL A 188 -27.64 10.65 -8.55
CA VAL A 188 -26.81 10.99 -7.38
C VAL A 188 -25.46 10.31 -7.53
N PHE A 189 -24.40 10.97 -7.07
CA PHE A 189 -23.07 10.38 -7.09
C PHE A 189 -23.04 9.07 -6.28
N GLU A 190 -22.70 7.98 -6.96
CA GLU A 190 -22.57 6.64 -6.41
C GLU A 190 -21.43 5.88 -7.11
N PRO A 191 -20.35 5.48 -6.41
CA PRO A 191 -19.37 4.52 -6.90
C PRO A 191 -19.93 3.10 -6.83
N ARG A 192 -19.50 2.22 -7.75
CA ARG A 192 -19.96 0.82 -7.81
C ARG A 192 -19.02 -0.13 -7.11
N VAL A 193 -17.72 0.16 -7.16
CA VAL A 193 -16.67 -0.62 -6.51
C VAL A 193 -15.80 0.32 -5.70
N ALA A 194 -15.38 -0.11 -4.52
CA ALA A 194 -14.41 0.62 -3.70
C ALA A 194 -13.30 -0.31 -3.21
N ILE A 195 -12.09 0.21 -3.08
CA ILE A 195 -10.97 -0.45 -2.41
C ILE A 195 -10.43 0.43 -1.31
N THR A 196 -10.17 -0.18 -0.15
CA THR A 196 -9.55 0.46 1.01
C THR A 196 -8.63 -0.54 1.73
N ASP A 197 -7.97 -0.14 2.80
CA ASP A 197 -7.21 -1.06 3.64
C ASP A 197 -8.15 -2.10 4.33
N THR A 198 -7.56 -3.05 5.03
CA THR A 198 -8.16 -4.01 5.96
C THR A 198 -8.80 -3.35 7.19
N ASP A 199 -8.75 -2.02 7.32
CA ASP A 199 -9.30 -1.29 8.48
C ASP A 199 -10.83 -1.29 8.49
N LEU A 200 -11.41 -1.72 9.62
CA LEU A 200 -12.86 -1.84 9.79
C LEU A 200 -13.59 -0.48 9.74
N LYS A 201 -12.93 0.61 10.16
CA LYS A 201 -13.52 1.95 10.23
C LYS A 201 -13.68 2.53 8.82
N GLU A 202 -12.66 2.38 7.99
CA GLU A 202 -12.70 2.77 6.58
C GLU A 202 -13.78 2.00 5.81
N ARG A 203 -13.78 0.67 5.97
CA ARG A 203 -14.75 -0.22 5.31
C ARG A 203 -16.17 0.09 5.76
N GLY A 204 -16.39 0.27 7.07
CA GLY A 204 -17.69 0.60 7.64
C GLY A 204 -18.25 1.92 7.08
N ALA A 205 -17.39 2.94 6.97
CA ALA A 205 -17.79 4.25 6.47
C ALA A 205 -18.18 4.22 4.98
N LEU A 206 -17.45 3.47 4.15
CA LEU A 206 -17.79 3.30 2.74
C LEU A 206 -19.14 2.62 2.55
N ILE A 207 -19.44 1.57 3.32
CA ILE A 207 -20.75 0.89 3.23
C ILE A 207 -21.87 1.78 3.77
N ALA A 208 -21.65 2.52 4.85
CA ALA A 208 -22.64 3.43 5.40
C ALA A 208 -23.06 4.51 4.39
N VAL A 209 -22.11 5.10 3.66
CA VAL A 209 -22.38 6.18 2.68
C VAL A 209 -22.83 5.64 1.30
N PHE A 210 -22.32 4.47 0.91
CA PHE A 210 -22.61 3.82 -0.36
C PHE A 210 -23.10 2.37 -0.14
N PRO A 211 -24.37 2.17 0.25
CA PRO A 211 -24.88 0.85 0.62
C PRO A 211 -24.79 -0.22 -0.47
N HIS A 212 -24.75 0.17 -1.75
CA HIS A 212 -24.64 -0.74 -2.90
C HIS A 212 -23.21 -0.96 -3.39
N VAL A 213 -22.20 -0.42 -2.70
CA VAL A 213 -20.82 -0.57 -3.13
C VAL A 213 -20.34 -2.02 -2.95
N HIS A 214 -19.68 -2.53 -3.98
CA HIS A 214 -18.91 -3.76 -3.87
C HIS A 214 -17.52 -3.43 -3.31
N LEU A 215 -17.29 -3.82 -2.07
CA LEU A 215 -16.11 -3.41 -1.32
C LEU A 215 -15.03 -4.49 -1.38
N LEU A 216 -13.86 -4.10 -1.87
CA LEU A 216 -12.68 -4.93 -1.97
C LEU A 216 -11.61 -4.47 -0.97
N ILE A 217 -10.80 -5.41 -0.48
CA ILE A 217 -9.63 -5.13 0.35
C ILE A 217 -8.41 -4.98 -0.55
N CYS A 218 -7.58 -3.99 -0.26
CA CYS A 218 -6.29 -3.81 -0.90
C CYS A 218 -5.40 -5.07 -0.74
N GLN A 219 -5.00 -5.69 -1.86
CA GLN A 219 -4.16 -6.89 -1.81
C GLN A 219 -2.77 -6.64 -1.21
N PHE A 220 -2.23 -5.43 -1.30
CA PHE A 220 -0.94 -5.08 -0.68
C PHE A 220 -1.03 -5.21 0.84
N HIS A 221 -2.03 -4.59 1.46
CA HIS A 221 -2.22 -4.63 2.90
C HIS A 221 -2.65 -6.01 3.41
N LEU A 222 -3.45 -6.75 2.63
CA LEU A 222 -3.74 -8.16 2.91
C LEU A 222 -2.46 -8.99 3.00
N ARG A 223 -1.58 -8.88 2.00
CA ARG A 223 -0.30 -9.59 1.95
C ARG A 223 0.61 -9.17 3.10
N GLN A 224 0.57 -7.90 3.49
CA GLN A 224 1.30 -7.40 4.65
C GLN A 224 0.77 -8.03 5.96
N ALA A 225 -0.55 -8.13 6.12
CA ALA A 225 -1.17 -8.80 7.26
C ALA A 225 -0.76 -10.28 7.35
N PHE A 226 -0.82 -11.01 6.22
CA PHE A 226 -0.37 -12.41 6.15
C PHE A 226 1.12 -12.54 6.48
N LYS A 227 1.97 -11.71 5.87
CA LYS A 227 3.42 -11.68 6.13
C LYS A 227 3.73 -11.44 7.60
N ASN A 228 3.08 -10.47 8.21
CA ASN A 228 3.29 -10.12 9.62
C ASN A 228 2.91 -11.28 10.54
N HIS A 229 1.73 -11.89 10.33
CA HIS A 229 1.32 -13.05 11.13
C HIS A 229 2.26 -14.23 10.91
N ARG A 230 2.62 -14.55 9.67
CA ARG A 230 3.53 -15.65 9.33
C ARG A 230 4.89 -15.49 10.00
N ALA A 231 5.47 -14.28 9.96
CA ALA A 231 6.74 -13.99 10.63
C ALA A 231 6.66 -14.15 12.15
N LYS A 232 5.51 -13.82 12.75
CA LYS A 232 5.27 -13.99 14.18
C LYS A 232 5.02 -15.46 14.58
N ALA A 233 4.35 -16.24 13.72
CA ALA A 233 3.97 -17.62 14.01
C ALA A 233 5.12 -18.60 13.77
N VAL A 234 5.87 -18.44 12.67
CA VAL A 234 7.01 -19.30 12.30
C VAL A 234 8.32 -18.64 12.74
N LYS A 235 8.59 -18.65 14.06
CA LYS A 235 9.78 -18.03 14.65
C LYS A 235 11.00 -18.94 14.53
N GLY A 236 12.02 -18.49 13.80
CA GLY A 236 13.29 -19.20 13.68
C GLY A 236 13.97 -18.97 12.33
N SER A 237 15.26 -19.29 12.28
CA SER A 237 16.14 -19.06 11.11
C SER A 237 16.69 -20.34 10.48
N SER A 238 16.30 -21.53 10.95
CA SER A 238 16.76 -22.78 10.32
C SER A 238 16.24 -22.92 8.89
N ALA A 239 16.87 -23.79 8.10
CA ALA A 239 16.44 -24.11 6.74
C ALA A 239 14.96 -24.53 6.68
N ASP A 240 14.48 -25.31 7.66
CA ASP A 240 13.07 -25.71 7.78
C ASP A 240 12.13 -24.51 7.97
N HIS A 241 12.52 -23.53 8.79
CA HIS A 241 11.72 -22.33 9.01
C HIS A 241 11.60 -21.50 7.74
N VAL A 242 12.70 -21.33 7.01
CA VAL A 242 12.72 -20.62 5.72
C VAL A 242 11.84 -21.35 4.71
N LEU A 243 11.92 -22.67 4.68
CA LEU A 243 11.16 -23.51 3.77
C LEU A 243 9.66 -23.47 4.07
N ILE A 244 9.23 -23.62 5.32
CA ILE A 244 7.82 -23.53 5.72
C ILE A 244 7.30 -22.11 5.47
N ARG A 245 8.05 -21.05 5.77
CA ARG A 245 7.67 -19.67 5.43
C ARG A 245 7.45 -19.48 3.93
N SER A 246 8.28 -20.10 3.11
CA SER A 246 8.17 -20.04 1.65
C SER A 246 6.97 -20.82 1.12
N ARG A 247 6.65 -21.95 1.75
CA ARG A 247 5.48 -22.77 1.41
C ARG A 247 4.17 -22.05 1.76
N LEU A 248 4.07 -21.50 2.96
CA LEU A 248 2.91 -20.69 3.39
C LEU A 248 2.71 -19.45 2.49
N LYS A 249 3.80 -18.79 2.07
CA LYS A 249 3.70 -17.70 1.08
C LYS A 249 3.07 -18.18 -0.25
N ARG A 250 3.41 -19.38 -0.73
CA ARG A 250 2.78 -19.93 -1.95
C ARG A 250 1.31 -20.24 -1.72
N LEU A 251 0.95 -20.79 -0.57
CA LEU A 251 -0.45 -21.00 -0.20
C LEU A 251 -1.21 -19.67 -0.23
N GLU A 252 -0.67 -18.61 0.37
CA GLU A 252 -1.29 -17.27 0.34
C GLU A 252 -1.52 -16.75 -1.09
N ASP A 253 -0.54 -16.92 -1.98
CA ASP A 253 -0.66 -16.58 -3.40
C ASP A 253 -1.79 -17.36 -4.09
N GLN A 254 -1.88 -18.67 -3.81
CA GLN A 254 -2.94 -19.53 -4.35
C GLN A 254 -4.32 -19.13 -3.80
N LEU A 255 -4.43 -18.83 -2.50
CA LEU A 255 -5.66 -18.38 -1.88
C LEU A 255 -6.18 -17.08 -2.51
N VAL A 256 -5.30 -16.10 -2.76
CA VAL A 256 -5.68 -14.86 -3.45
C VAL A 256 -6.19 -15.12 -4.88
N ALA A 257 -5.68 -16.17 -5.53
CA ALA A 257 -6.07 -16.56 -6.89
C ALA A 257 -7.37 -17.38 -6.97
N THR A 258 -7.96 -17.80 -5.85
CA THR A 258 -9.17 -18.64 -5.85
C THR A 258 -10.40 -17.94 -6.41
N GLU A 259 -11.16 -18.66 -7.24
CA GLU A 259 -12.42 -18.20 -7.85
C GLU A 259 -13.66 -18.74 -7.14
N ASP A 260 -13.51 -19.81 -6.35
CA ASP A 260 -14.55 -20.41 -5.53
C ASP A 260 -14.04 -20.72 -4.10
N HIS A 261 -14.94 -20.58 -3.13
CA HIS A 261 -14.62 -20.76 -1.71
C HIS A 261 -14.26 -22.21 -1.33
N PRO A 262 -14.94 -23.26 -1.86
CA PRO A 262 -14.56 -24.65 -1.61
C PRO A 262 -13.11 -24.97 -2.01
N THR A 263 -12.62 -24.43 -3.14
CA THR A 263 -11.22 -24.58 -3.55
C THR A 263 -10.26 -23.95 -2.52
N ALA A 264 -10.58 -22.78 -1.98
CA ALA A 264 -9.77 -22.15 -0.93
C ALA A 264 -9.69 -23.00 0.35
N LEU A 265 -10.81 -23.58 0.78
CA LEU A 265 -10.86 -24.49 1.93
C LEU A 265 -10.06 -25.78 1.68
N LYS A 266 -10.10 -26.30 0.45
CA LYS A 266 -9.33 -27.49 0.06
C LYS A 266 -7.81 -27.23 0.17
N LEU A 267 -7.34 -26.07 -0.31
CA LEU A 267 -5.93 -25.68 -0.20
C LEU A 267 -5.45 -25.62 1.25
N ILE A 268 -6.27 -25.07 2.15
CA ILE A 268 -5.99 -25.04 3.59
C ILE A 268 -5.94 -26.43 4.20
N ALA A 269 -6.90 -27.30 3.85
CA ALA A 269 -6.94 -28.66 4.35
C ALA A 269 -5.73 -29.49 3.89
N GLU A 270 -5.30 -29.31 2.65
CA GLU A 270 -4.08 -29.94 2.12
C GLU A 270 -2.82 -29.46 2.85
N GLU A 271 -2.69 -28.14 3.07
CA GLU A 271 -1.54 -27.60 3.80
C GLU A 271 -1.53 -28.04 5.27
N ARG A 272 -2.70 -28.04 5.92
CA ARG A 272 -2.85 -28.52 7.29
C ARG A 272 -2.38 -29.97 7.44
N ARG A 273 -2.82 -30.87 6.56
CA ARG A 273 -2.40 -32.28 6.56
C ARG A 273 -0.91 -32.43 6.37
N PHE A 274 -0.31 -31.64 5.47
CA PHE A 274 1.13 -31.65 5.26
C PHE A 274 1.90 -31.24 6.52
N LEU A 275 1.49 -30.16 7.18
CA LEU A 275 2.15 -29.68 8.39
C LEU A 275 1.92 -30.61 9.59
N GLU A 276 0.73 -31.23 9.70
CA GLU A 276 0.45 -32.27 10.70
C GLU A 276 1.34 -33.49 10.54
N ALA A 277 1.63 -33.90 9.29
CA ALA A 277 2.54 -35.01 9.02
C ALA A 277 4.01 -34.70 9.35
N LEU A 278 4.40 -33.42 9.36
CA LEU A 278 5.74 -32.96 9.77
C LEU A 278 5.88 -32.70 11.27
N LYS A 279 4.77 -32.73 12.01
CA LYS A 279 4.81 -32.55 13.46
C LYS A 279 5.48 -33.78 14.07
N ASP A 280 6.45 -33.57 14.97
CA ASP A 280 7.03 -34.67 15.74
C ASP A 280 5.89 -35.43 16.47
N PRO A 281 5.91 -36.77 16.51
CA PRO A 281 4.91 -37.52 17.26
C PRO A 281 4.90 -37.03 18.71
N GLU A 282 3.71 -36.71 19.22
CA GLU A 282 3.54 -36.32 20.62
C GLU A 282 4.16 -37.42 21.51
N PRO A 283 4.98 -37.06 22.52
CA PRO A 283 5.47 -38.06 23.45
C PRO A 283 4.25 -38.69 24.14
N GLU A 284 4.10 -40.01 23.98
CA GLU A 284 3.03 -40.75 24.65
C GLU A 284 3.03 -40.40 26.14
N SER A 285 1.86 -39.97 26.64
CA SER A 285 1.62 -39.53 28.02
C SER A 285 1.94 -40.58 29.11
N ASN A 286 2.37 -41.78 28.72
CA ASN A 286 2.73 -42.90 29.60
C ASN A 286 4.24 -43.20 29.68
N ALA A 287 5.12 -42.36 29.12
CA ALA A 287 6.55 -42.54 29.33
C ALA A 287 6.95 -42.11 30.76
N GLU A 288 7.12 -43.08 31.66
CA GLU A 288 7.49 -42.94 33.09
C GLU A 288 8.84 -42.22 33.37
N ASN A 289 9.47 -41.60 32.37
CA ASN A 289 10.81 -41.02 32.51
C ASN A 289 10.89 -39.57 31.96
N PRO A 290 10.66 -38.55 32.82
CA PRO A 290 10.67 -37.13 32.42
C PRO A 290 12.03 -36.60 31.95
N ALA A 291 13.12 -37.36 32.14
CA ALA A 291 14.49 -36.98 31.77
C ALA A 291 14.86 -37.24 30.29
N ARG A 292 13.98 -37.87 29.50
CA ARG A 292 14.19 -38.17 28.06
C ARG A 292 13.24 -37.40 27.12
N ARG A 293 12.76 -36.22 27.51
CA ARG A 293 12.05 -35.34 26.55
C ARG A 293 13.06 -34.76 25.57
N SER A 294 13.13 -35.32 24.36
CA SER A 294 13.84 -34.73 23.24
C SER A 294 13.31 -33.31 23.02
N ALA A 295 14.19 -32.32 22.86
CA ALA A 295 13.76 -31.01 22.39
C ALA A 295 13.08 -31.18 21.01
N PRO A 296 11.94 -30.49 20.75
CA PRO A 296 11.24 -30.63 19.48
C PRO A 296 12.17 -30.26 18.32
N SER A 297 12.12 -31.04 17.24
CA SER A 297 12.99 -30.85 16.09
C SER A 297 12.75 -29.47 15.46
N PRO A 298 13.76 -28.84 14.83
CA PRO A 298 13.56 -27.57 14.12
C PRO A 298 12.41 -27.63 13.10
N THR A 299 12.23 -28.77 12.44
CA THR A 299 11.13 -29.06 11.51
C THR A 299 9.79 -29.12 12.24
N GLY A 300 9.70 -29.83 13.38
CA GLY A 300 8.49 -29.91 14.20
C GLY A 300 8.06 -28.55 14.78
N GLN A 301 9.03 -27.74 15.25
CA GLN A 301 8.76 -26.37 15.71
C GLN A 301 8.24 -25.47 14.59
N ALA A 302 8.87 -25.53 13.41
CA ALA A 302 8.45 -24.76 12.25
C ALA A 302 7.06 -25.21 11.75
N ALA A 303 6.75 -26.51 11.81
CA ALA A 303 5.44 -27.07 11.46
C ALA A 303 4.34 -26.61 12.41
N VAL A 304 4.60 -26.57 13.73
CA VAL A 304 3.66 -26.02 14.73
C VAL A 304 3.39 -24.53 14.45
N GLY A 305 4.43 -23.74 14.16
CA GLY A 305 4.28 -22.35 13.74
C GLY A 305 3.46 -22.20 12.45
N GLY A 306 3.65 -23.11 11.49
CA GLY A 306 2.87 -23.15 10.26
C GLY A 306 1.40 -23.47 10.51
N LEU A 307 1.10 -24.44 11.37
CA LEU A 307 -0.28 -24.80 11.75
C LEU A 307 -1.00 -23.63 12.43
N SER A 308 -0.30 -22.89 13.28
CA SER A 308 -0.83 -21.66 13.87
C SER A 308 -1.20 -20.62 12.80
N HIS A 309 -0.37 -20.47 11.75
CA HIS A 309 -0.70 -19.56 10.65
C HIS A 309 -1.85 -20.06 9.78
N VAL A 310 -1.92 -21.36 9.48
CA VAL A 310 -3.04 -21.96 8.74
C VAL A 310 -4.36 -21.79 9.51
N HIS A 311 -4.35 -22.02 10.83
CA HIS A 311 -5.50 -21.76 11.68
C HIS A 311 -5.93 -20.29 11.61
N TYR A 312 -4.99 -19.35 11.66
CA TYR A 312 -5.30 -17.92 11.50
C TYR A 312 -5.97 -17.60 10.14
N LEU A 313 -5.47 -18.17 9.04
CA LEU A 313 -6.10 -17.97 7.72
C LEU A 313 -7.53 -18.53 7.68
N GLU A 314 -7.73 -19.72 8.23
CA GLU A 314 -9.02 -20.41 8.25
C GLU A 314 -10.05 -19.74 9.18
N SER A 315 -9.65 -19.43 10.41
CA SER A 315 -10.54 -18.92 11.45
C SER A 315 -10.90 -17.44 11.24
N TYR A 316 -10.00 -16.66 10.64
CA TYR A 316 -10.19 -15.23 10.44
C TYR A 316 -10.52 -14.90 8.98
N TRP A 317 -9.62 -15.18 8.04
CA TRP A 317 -9.71 -14.63 6.67
C TRP A 317 -10.63 -15.39 5.71
N LEU A 318 -10.87 -16.68 5.97
CA LEU A 318 -11.64 -17.57 5.09
C LEU A 318 -13.11 -17.71 5.46
N LYS A 319 -13.65 -16.80 6.27
CA LYS A 319 -15.10 -16.59 6.31
C LYS A 319 -15.58 -16.15 4.93
N GLU A 320 -16.72 -16.68 4.46
CA GLU A 320 -17.03 -16.69 3.04
C GLU A 320 -17.17 -15.29 2.44
N ASP A 321 -17.85 -14.38 3.13
CA ASP A 321 -18.09 -13.01 2.66
C ASP A 321 -16.83 -12.14 2.80
N LEU A 322 -16.00 -12.38 3.84
CA LEU A 322 -14.69 -11.76 3.97
C LEU A 322 -13.73 -12.24 2.89
N TRP A 323 -13.63 -13.55 2.64
CA TRP A 323 -12.85 -14.15 1.55
C TRP A 323 -13.21 -13.51 0.20
N PHE A 324 -14.51 -13.36 -0.06
CA PHE A 324 -15.00 -12.74 -1.28
C PHE A 324 -14.56 -11.28 -1.42
N SER A 325 -14.25 -10.57 -0.35
CA SER A 325 -13.77 -9.18 -0.42
C SER A 325 -12.30 -9.04 -0.84
N TRP A 326 -11.52 -10.12 -0.93
CA TRP A 326 -10.09 -10.01 -1.28
C TRP A 326 -9.60 -11.04 -2.32
N ALA A 327 -10.34 -12.14 -2.50
CA ALA A 327 -10.01 -13.17 -3.48
C ALA A 327 -10.29 -12.74 -4.93
N ARG A 328 -9.76 -13.50 -5.89
CA ARG A 328 -10.03 -13.31 -7.32
C ARG A 328 -11.53 -13.39 -7.63
N ALA A 329 -12.29 -14.23 -6.92
CA ALA A 329 -13.76 -14.28 -7.00
C ALA A 329 -14.43 -12.91 -6.83
N GLY A 330 -14.00 -12.14 -5.82
CA GLY A 330 -14.48 -10.79 -5.57
C GLY A 330 -14.15 -9.81 -6.69
N ARG A 331 -12.93 -9.92 -7.24
CA ARG A 331 -12.50 -9.10 -8.39
C ARG A 331 -13.24 -9.45 -9.67
N LEU A 332 -13.54 -10.72 -9.91
CA LEU A 332 -14.38 -11.17 -11.02
C LEU A 332 -15.78 -10.55 -10.94
N ALA A 333 -16.37 -10.54 -9.74
CA ALA A 333 -17.65 -9.88 -9.51
C ALA A 333 -17.57 -8.36 -9.72
N ALA A 334 -16.52 -7.71 -9.23
CA ALA A 334 -16.26 -6.29 -9.48
C ALA A 334 -16.16 -5.97 -10.97
N ALA A 335 -15.44 -6.80 -11.74
CA ALA A 335 -15.28 -6.64 -13.18
C ALA A 335 -16.63 -6.75 -13.91
N LYS A 336 -17.48 -7.69 -13.49
CA LYS A 336 -18.85 -7.83 -14.01
C LYS A 336 -19.71 -6.61 -13.68
N ILE A 337 -19.58 -6.04 -12.48
CA ILE A 337 -20.31 -4.83 -12.07
C ILE A 337 -19.88 -3.61 -12.89
N LEU A 338 -18.59 -3.49 -13.18
CA LEU A 338 -18.00 -2.37 -13.93
C LEU A 338 -18.13 -2.55 -15.45
N GLY A 339 -18.45 -3.74 -15.94
CA GLY A 339 -18.51 -4.05 -17.36
C GLY A 339 -17.13 -4.07 -18.04
N CYS A 340 -16.09 -4.44 -17.30
CA CYS A 340 -14.70 -4.35 -17.73
C CYS A 340 -13.95 -5.70 -17.57
N ALA A 341 -12.72 -5.80 -18.05
CA ALA A 341 -11.90 -6.99 -17.83
C ALA A 341 -11.40 -7.07 -16.38
N VAL A 342 -11.20 -8.27 -15.84
CA VAL A 342 -10.72 -8.44 -14.44
C VAL A 342 -9.37 -7.75 -14.18
N ASN A 343 -8.52 -7.70 -15.20
CA ASN A 343 -7.21 -7.05 -15.13
C ASN A 343 -7.32 -5.51 -15.05
N GLU A 344 -8.44 -4.94 -15.47
CA GLU A 344 -8.72 -3.49 -15.39
C GLU A 344 -9.26 -3.10 -14.00
N VAL A 345 -9.78 -4.07 -13.23
CA VAL A 345 -10.10 -3.85 -11.81
C VAL A 345 -8.80 -3.80 -11.02
N VAL A 346 -8.42 -2.61 -10.57
CA VAL A 346 -7.20 -2.40 -9.78
C VAL A 346 -7.30 -3.25 -8.50
N PRO A 347 -6.27 -4.05 -8.12
CA PRO A 347 -6.30 -4.88 -6.90
C PRO A 347 -5.72 -4.22 -5.65
N THR A 348 -5.05 -3.08 -5.79
CA THR A 348 -4.27 -2.44 -4.71
C THR A 348 -4.48 -0.93 -4.65
N THR A 349 -4.16 -0.32 -3.52
CA THR A 349 -4.07 1.15 -3.37
C THR A 349 -2.74 1.71 -3.86
N ASN A 350 -2.00 1.00 -4.74
CA ASN A 350 -0.67 1.44 -5.21
C ASN A 350 -0.70 2.83 -5.87
N HIS A 351 -1.80 3.21 -6.52
CA HIS A 351 -1.95 4.56 -7.05
C HIS A 351 -1.93 5.61 -5.94
N LEU A 352 -2.57 5.33 -4.80
CA LEU A 352 -2.58 6.21 -3.63
C LEU A 352 -1.19 6.27 -2.98
N GLU A 353 -0.49 5.14 -2.85
CA GLU A 353 0.86 5.15 -2.27
C GLU A 353 1.86 5.89 -3.16
N SER A 354 1.84 5.64 -4.47
CA SER A 354 2.64 6.39 -5.44
C SER A 354 2.31 7.88 -5.40
N PHE A 355 1.02 8.23 -5.38
CA PHE A 355 0.57 9.61 -5.27
C PHE A 355 1.00 10.26 -3.95
N ASN A 356 0.91 9.56 -2.83
CA ASN A 356 1.40 10.04 -1.53
C ASN A 356 2.89 10.34 -1.59
N GLY A 357 3.67 9.47 -2.23
CA GLY A 357 5.09 9.68 -2.49
C GLY A 357 5.35 10.93 -3.34
N VAL A 358 4.58 11.14 -4.41
CA VAL A 358 4.70 12.33 -5.28
C VAL A 358 4.25 13.60 -4.54
N LEU A 359 3.13 13.56 -3.84
CA LEU A 359 2.58 14.66 -3.04
C LEU A 359 3.62 15.11 -2.00
N LYS A 360 4.18 14.18 -1.23
CA LYS A 360 5.20 14.48 -0.21
C LYS A 360 6.51 14.97 -0.83
N ARG A 361 7.08 14.24 -1.80
CA ARG A 361 8.44 14.48 -2.31
C ARG A 361 8.53 15.59 -3.37
N LYS A 362 7.53 15.72 -4.25
CA LYS A 362 7.52 16.70 -5.36
C LYS A 362 6.75 17.97 -4.98
N HIS A 363 5.53 17.82 -4.48
CA HIS A 363 4.64 18.98 -4.29
C HIS A 363 4.84 19.68 -2.94
N ILE A 364 5.00 18.94 -1.84
CA ILE A 364 5.14 19.48 -0.48
C ILE A 364 6.59 19.84 -0.15
N ARG A 365 7.56 18.96 -0.43
CA ARG A 365 8.99 19.13 -0.05
C ARG A 365 9.56 20.48 -0.48
N ARG A 366 9.23 20.96 -1.69
CA ARG A 366 9.69 22.27 -2.22
C ARG A 366 9.23 23.49 -1.42
N HIS A 367 8.24 23.32 -0.53
CA HIS A 367 7.74 24.40 0.34
C HIS A 367 8.17 24.24 1.81
N GLN A 368 8.83 23.13 2.14
CA GLN A 368 9.36 22.87 3.48
C GLN A 368 10.63 23.68 3.72
N LYS A 369 10.80 24.20 4.94
CA LYS A 369 12.03 24.89 5.37
C LYS A 369 12.86 23.93 6.20
N SER A 370 14.08 23.61 5.76
CA SER A 370 15.01 22.73 6.50
C SER A 370 14.36 21.41 6.91
N HIS A 371 13.66 20.76 5.97
CA HIS A 371 12.89 19.52 6.19
C HIS A 371 11.79 19.60 7.26
N ARG A 372 11.44 20.80 7.73
CA ARG A 372 10.32 20.98 8.66
C ARG A 372 8.99 20.91 7.91
N ARG A 373 8.04 20.18 8.50
CA ARG A 373 6.68 20.03 7.97
C ARG A 373 5.97 21.39 7.88
N LEU A 374 5.05 21.50 6.92
CA LEU A 374 4.33 22.74 6.63
C LEU A 374 3.36 23.11 7.75
N ARG A 375 3.09 24.41 7.90
CA ARG A 375 1.97 24.89 8.73
C ARG A 375 0.64 24.49 8.08
N LEU A 376 -0.40 24.18 8.87
CA LEU A 376 -1.69 23.70 8.36
C LEU A 376 -2.31 24.60 7.27
N ASP A 377 -2.41 25.89 7.53
CA ASP A 377 -2.98 26.86 6.61
C ASP A 377 -2.13 27.05 5.35
N VAL A 378 -0.80 27.02 5.50
CA VAL A 378 0.15 26.99 4.38
C VAL A 378 -0.04 25.72 3.53
N LEU A 379 -0.26 24.56 4.18
CA LEU A 379 -0.54 23.30 3.48
C LEU A 379 -1.85 23.41 2.69
N ILE A 380 -2.96 23.82 3.31
CA ILE A 380 -4.26 23.97 2.65
C ILE A 380 -4.13 24.92 1.45
N HIS A 381 -3.48 26.07 1.65
CA HIS A 381 -3.23 27.04 0.59
C HIS A 381 -2.42 26.44 -0.57
N ILE A 382 -1.34 25.71 -0.28
CA ILE A 382 -0.52 25.04 -1.31
C ILE A 382 -1.32 23.97 -2.04
N LEU A 383 -2.13 23.17 -1.33
CA LEU A 383 -2.94 22.12 -1.95
C LEU A 383 -3.89 22.73 -2.98
N VAL A 384 -4.66 23.75 -2.58
CA VAL A 384 -5.68 24.39 -3.42
C VAL A 384 -5.08 25.21 -4.57
N PHE A 385 -4.06 26.04 -4.32
CA PHE A 385 -3.57 26.98 -5.33
C PHE A 385 -2.35 26.52 -6.13
N ARG A 386 -1.66 25.46 -5.71
CA ARG A 386 -0.39 25.03 -6.35
C ARG A 386 -0.36 23.55 -6.68
N ALA A 387 -0.63 22.68 -5.72
CA ALA A 387 -0.44 21.25 -5.91
C ALA A 387 -1.51 20.65 -6.82
N LEU A 388 -2.79 20.78 -6.45
CA LEU A 388 -3.91 20.21 -7.20
C LEU A 388 -4.01 20.82 -8.62
N PRO A 389 -3.98 22.15 -8.81
CA PRO A 389 -3.99 22.72 -10.16
C PRO A 389 -2.79 22.27 -11.01
N SER A 390 -1.59 22.15 -10.42
CA SER A 390 -0.42 21.66 -11.14
C SER A 390 -0.56 20.20 -11.56
N ILE A 391 -1.20 19.36 -10.75
CA ILE A 391 -1.44 17.94 -11.08
C ILE A 391 -2.42 17.85 -12.27
N PHE A 392 -3.56 18.54 -12.20
CA PHE A 392 -4.53 18.53 -13.28
C PHE A 392 -4.00 19.19 -14.55
N LYS A 393 -3.26 20.30 -14.44
CA LYS A 393 -2.65 20.95 -15.60
C LYS A 393 -1.60 20.07 -16.28
N GLN A 394 -0.78 19.37 -15.48
CA GLN A 394 0.19 18.43 -16.04
C GLN A 394 -0.52 17.32 -16.84
N ARG A 395 -1.62 16.77 -16.32
CA ARG A 395 -2.41 15.74 -17.01
C ARG A 395 -3.03 16.24 -18.32
N GLU A 396 -3.60 17.44 -18.31
CA GLU A 396 -4.15 18.07 -19.51
C GLU A 396 -3.08 18.28 -20.60
N LEU A 397 -1.87 18.71 -20.19
CA LEU A 397 -0.74 18.87 -21.11
C LEU A 397 -0.25 17.52 -21.66
N GLU A 398 -0.15 16.50 -20.82
CA GLU A 398 0.21 15.13 -21.24
C GLU A 398 -0.83 14.56 -22.22
N ASP A 399 -2.12 14.78 -21.98
CA ASP A 399 -3.19 14.34 -22.88
C ASP A 399 -3.16 15.10 -24.21
N SER A 400 -2.91 16.42 -24.17
CA SER A 400 -2.74 17.25 -25.38
C SER A 400 -1.52 16.83 -26.18
N GLU A 401 -0.41 16.51 -25.51
CA GLU A 401 0.80 16.05 -26.15
C GLU A 401 0.63 14.65 -26.76
N ALA A 402 -0.05 13.74 -26.05
CA ALA A 402 -0.40 12.42 -26.57
C ALA A 402 -1.26 12.54 -27.84
N ALA A 403 -2.31 13.36 -27.82
CA ALA A 403 -3.16 13.61 -28.98
C ALA A 403 -2.37 14.22 -30.15
N ARG A 404 -1.44 15.15 -29.87
CA ARG A 404 -0.54 15.72 -30.89
C ARG A 404 0.37 14.65 -31.49
N ARG A 405 0.94 13.77 -30.67
CA ARG A 405 1.81 12.67 -31.12
C ARG A 405 1.03 11.67 -31.98
N GLU A 406 -0.18 11.29 -31.59
CA GLU A 406 -1.06 10.43 -32.37
C GLU A 406 -1.42 11.06 -33.72
N SER A 407 -1.82 12.33 -33.74
CA SER A 407 -2.09 13.06 -34.98
C SER A 407 -0.87 13.14 -35.90
N MET A 408 0.32 13.32 -35.33
CA MET A 408 1.58 13.32 -36.08
C MET A 408 1.88 11.95 -36.70
N ILE A 409 1.67 10.86 -35.96
CA ILE A 409 1.83 9.49 -36.47
C ILE A 409 0.85 9.24 -37.63
N GLN A 410 -0.43 9.59 -37.48
CA GLN A 410 -1.43 9.44 -38.55
C GLN A 410 -1.03 10.18 -39.83
N ARG A 411 -0.47 11.38 -39.71
CA ARG A 411 -0.17 12.25 -40.85
C ARG A 411 1.18 11.99 -41.51
N LEU A 412 2.21 11.63 -40.75
CA LEU A 412 3.59 11.58 -41.23
C LEU A 412 4.11 10.16 -41.46
N VAL A 413 3.50 9.14 -40.86
CA VAL A 413 3.94 7.76 -40.99
C VAL A 413 3.03 7.04 -41.99
N PRO A 414 3.54 6.54 -43.13
CA PRO A 414 2.78 5.65 -44.01
C PRO A 414 2.28 4.43 -43.23
N GLY A 415 0.96 4.23 -43.17
CA GLY A 415 0.34 3.19 -42.33
C GLY A 415 0.14 3.57 -40.85
N GLY A 416 0.40 4.82 -40.45
CA GLY A 416 0.29 5.29 -39.07
C GLY A 416 -1.11 5.17 -38.46
N GLU A 417 -2.18 5.30 -39.26
CA GLU A 417 -3.54 4.99 -38.80
C GLU A 417 -3.72 3.52 -38.42
N GLN A 418 -3.14 2.61 -39.22
CA GLN A 418 -3.18 1.18 -38.95
C GLN A 418 -2.35 0.89 -37.69
N LEU A 419 -1.18 1.52 -37.53
CA LEU A 419 -0.35 1.38 -36.33
C LEU A 419 -1.08 1.83 -35.05
N ILE A 420 -1.84 2.93 -35.11
CA ILE A 420 -2.64 3.40 -33.95
C ILE A 420 -3.81 2.46 -33.69
N ARG A 421 -4.51 1.98 -34.73
CA ARG A 421 -5.59 1.00 -34.58
C ARG A 421 -5.08 -0.32 -34.02
N ASP A 422 -3.96 -0.82 -34.51
CA ASP A 422 -3.30 -2.03 -34.02
C ASP A 422 -2.84 -1.84 -32.58
N ARG A 423 -2.30 -0.66 -32.23
CA ARG A 423 -1.93 -0.33 -30.84
C ARG A 423 -3.15 -0.24 -29.92
N ALA A 424 -4.26 0.36 -30.37
CA ALA A 424 -5.50 0.39 -29.59
C ALA A 424 -6.08 -1.02 -29.40
N ALA A 425 -6.07 -1.84 -30.46
CA ALA A 425 -6.47 -3.24 -30.39
C ALA A 425 -5.54 -4.06 -29.47
N THR A 426 -4.23 -3.83 -29.51
CA THR A 426 -3.25 -4.52 -28.65
C THR A 426 -3.28 -4.00 -27.21
N ALA A 427 -3.66 -2.75 -26.97
CA ALA A 427 -3.87 -2.20 -25.63
C ALA A 427 -5.14 -2.77 -24.98
N SER A 428 -6.21 -2.98 -25.75
CA SER A 428 -7.42 -3.68 -25.32
C SER A 428 -7.22 -5.20 -25.18
N THR A 429 -6.24 -5.74 -25.91
CA THR A 429 -5.85 -7.15 -25.89
C THR A 429 -4.42 -7.24 -25.38
N SER A 430 -4.22 -7.00 -24.08
CA SER A 430 -2.97 -7.37 -23.39
C SER A 430 -2.80 -8.90 -23.30
N SER A 431 -3.02 -9.61 -24.41
CA SER A 431 -2.61 -10.99 -24.58
C SER A 431 -1.10 -11.00 -24.73
N SER A 432 -0.44 -11.40 -23.65
CA SER A 432 0.91 -11.98 -23.57
C SER A 432 1.66 -12.01 -24.90
N VAL A 433 2.66 -11.13 -25.07
CA VAL A 433 3.76 -11.42 -25.99
C VAL A 433 4.32 -12.76 -25.58
N GLU A 434 4.25 -13.74 -26.47
CA GLU A 434 4.68 -15.09 -26.14
C GLU A 434 6.15 -15.08 -25.72
N PRO A 435 6.49 -15.60 -24.54
CA PRO A 435 7.85 -15.55 -24.00
C PRO A 435 8.81 -16.31 -24.91
N MET A 436 9.91 -15.66 -25.32
CA MET A 436 10.94 -16.26 -26.15
C MET A 436 12.18 -16.62 -25.32
N ALA A 437 12.77 -17.78 -25.62
CA ALA A 437 13.98 -18.24 -24.95
C ALA A 437 15.24 -17.76 -25.68
N TYR A 438 16.07 -17.03 -24.95
CA TYR A 438 17.42 -16.61 -25.36
C TYR A 438 18.30 -16.50 -24.13
N TYR A 439 19.60 -16.73 -24.29
CA TYR A 439 20.58 -16.76 -23.21
C TYR A 439 21.24 -15.40 -23.05
N VAL A 440 21.20 -14.87 -21.84
CA VAL A 440 21.92 -13.65 -21.43
C VAL A 440 22.65 -13.98 -20.14
N PRO A 441 23.93 -13.62 -19.93
CA PRO A 441 24.61 -13.85 -18.67
C PRO A 441 23.81 -13.26 -17.49
N ASP A 442 23.54 -14.06 -16.45
CA ASP A 442 22.75 -13.65 -15.28
C ASP A 442 23.20 -14.48 -14.08
N MET A 443 24.07 -13.88 -13.24
CA MET A 443 24.70 -14.58 -12.12
C MET A 443 23.70 -15.18 -11.14
N GLN A 444 22.56 -14.52 -10.92
CA GLN A 444 21.54 -15.00 -10.00
C GLN A 444 20.82 -16.23 -10.56
N ARG A 445 20.46 -16.21 -11.85
CA ARG A 445 19.83 -17.36 -12.52
C ARG A 445 20.80 -18.52 -12.70
N ASP A 446 22.07 -18.24 -12.92
CA ASP A 446 23.14 -19.24 -13.00
C ASP A 446 23.36 -19.93 -11.65
N GLN A 447 23.45 -19.16 -10.55
CA GLN A 447 23.53 -19.70 -9.19
C GLN A 447 22.30 -20.57 -8.85
N GLY A 448 21.09 -20.07 -9.16
CA GLY A 448 19.86 -20.84 -8.96
C GLY A 448 19.78 -22.12 -9.80
N ALA A 449 20.46 -22.17 -10.96
CA ALA A 449 20.56 -23.38 -11.77
C ALA A 449 21.48 -24.43 -11.13
N VAL A 450 22.61 -23.99 -10.56
CA VAL A 450 23.55 -24.85 -9.81
C VAL A 450 22.85 -25.47 -8.60
N GLU A 451 22.05 -24.70 -7.86
CA GLU A 451 21.27 -25.18 -6.72
C GLU A 451 20.24 -26.25 -7.12
N LEU A 452 19.54 -26.09 -8.25
CA LEU A 452 18.61 -27.10 -8.76
C LEU A 452 19.32 -28.42 -9.10
N LEU A 453 20.53 -28.33 -9.66
CA LEU A 453 21.34 -29.49 -10.00
C LEU A 453 21.87 -30.21 -8.75
N SER A 454 22.38 -29.46 -7.77
CA SER A 454 22.92 -30.03 -6.52
C SER A 454 21.82 -30.67 -5.66
N ALA A 455 20.62 -30.08 -5.65
CA ALA A 455 19.45 -30.61 -4.96
C ALA A 455 18.73 -31.74 -5.72
N ASN A 456 19.25 -32.22 -6.87
CA ASN A 456 18.63 -33.25 -7.71
C ASN A 456 17.16 -32.97 -8.10
N GLN A 457 16.82 -31.68 -8.28
CA GLN A 457 15.45 -31.25 -8.57
C GLN A 457 15.09 -31.39 -10.06
N ILE A 458 16.06 -31.68 -10.94
CA ILE A 458 15.85 -31.91 -12.38
C ILE A 458 16.02 -33.39 -12.73
N SER A 459 15.20 -33.87 -13.67
CA SER A 459 15.26 -35.25 -14.16
C SER A 459 16.66 -35.60 -14.66
N LYS A 460 17.18 -36.75 -14.21
CA LYS A 460 18.53 -37.20 -14.55
C LYS A 460 18.73 -37.44 -16.05
N HIS A 461 17.66 -37.86 -16.73
CA HIS A 461 17.65 -38.08 -18.18
C HIS A 461 16.50 -37.31 -18.83
N PRO A 462 16.72 -36.64 -19.97
CA PRO A 462 15.63 -36.06 -20.76
C PRO A 462 14.87 -37.13 -21.54
N THR A 463 13.60 -36.86 -21.83
CA THR A 463 12.85 -37.59 -22.87
C THR A 463 13.00 -36.83 -24.18
N PHE A 464 13.29 -37.51 -25.29
CA PHE A 464 13.38 -36.87 -26.60
C PHE A 464 12.05 -37.01 -27.35
N ASP A 465 11.42 -35.89 -27.67
CA ASP A 465 10.25 -35.85 -28.54
C ASP A 465 10.72 -35.73 -29.99
N LEU A 466 10.49 -36.80 -30.77
CA LEU A 466 10.86 -36.88 -32.18
C LEU A 466 10.04 -35.93 -33.08
N ALA A 467 8.77 -35.69 -32.74
CA ALA A 467 7.87 -34.86 -33.53
C ALA A 467 8.18 -33.38 -33.30
N ALA A 468 8.36 -32.99 -32.04
CA ALA A 468 8.72 -31.62 -31.67
C ALA A 468 10.23 -31.33 -31.78
N ARG A 469 11.06 -32.36 -32.02
CA ARG A 469 12.53 -32.27 -32.05
C ARG A 469 13.11 -31.60 -30.79
N THR A 470 12.54 -31.90 -29.63
CA THR A 470 12.89 -31.26 -28.35
C THR A 470 13.32 -32.26 -27.29
N LEU A 471 14.24 -31.85 -26.41
CA LEU A 471 14.58 -32.56 -25.19
C LEU A 471 13.70 -32.04 -24.05
N ILE A 472 12.93 -32.92 -23.44
CA ILE A 472 11.99 -32.59 -22.38
C ILE A 472 12.58 -33.03 -21.03
N PHE A 473 12.67 -32.08 -20.10
CA PHE A 473 13.03 -32.32 -18.70
C PHE A 473 11.86 -32.03 -17.78
N ALA A 474 11.74 -32.87 -16.76
CA ALA A 474 10.93 -32.57 -15.58
C ALA A 474 11.82 -31.90 -14.55
N CYS A 475 11.42 -30.75 -14.03
CA CYS A 475 12.13 -30.08 -12.94
C CYS A 475 11.16 -29.70 -11.84
N TYR A 476 11.37 -30.23 -10.66
CA TYR A 476 10.71 -29.75 -9.46
C TYR A 476 11.18 -28.33 -9.13
N SER A 477 10.29 -27.57 -8.51
CA SER A 477 10.62 -26.25 -7.97
C SER A 477 11.80 -26.35 -6.99
N SER A 478 12.62 -25.31 -6.91
CA SER A 478 13.71 -25.22 -5.92
C SER A 478 13.23 -25.28 -4.46
N LEU A 479 11.91 -25.27 -4.24
CA LEU A 479 11.25 -25.31 -2.95
C LEU A 479 10.49 -26.63 -2.71
N ALA A 480 10.63 -27.61 -3.61
CA ALA A 480 10.01 -28.94 -3.50
C ALA A 480 10.80 -29.83 -2.54
N ILE A 481 10.09 -30.60 -1.72
CA ILE A 481 10.66 -31.45 -0.66
C ILE A 481 10.39 -32.92 -0.97
N HIS A 482 11.30 -33.80 -0.57
CA HIS A 482 11.04 -35.23 -0.61
C HIS A 482 9.83 -35.61 0.26
N GLY A 483 8.83 -36.25 -0.35
CA GLY A 483 7.59 -36.66 0.31
C GLY A 483 6.39 -35.74 0.07
N GLU A 484 6.54 -34.63 -0.65
CA GLU A 484 5.41 -33.81 -1.08
C GLU A 484 4.50 -34.62 -2.03
N GLN A 485 3.19 -34.65 -1.78
CA GLN A 485 2.25 -35.43 -2.61
C GLN A 485 2.01 -34.81 -3.99
N ASN A 486 2.12 -33.48 -4.10
CA ASN A 486 1.94 -32.71 -5.35
C ASN A 486 3.03 -31.63 -5.48
N PRO A 487 4.31 -31.98 -5.63
CA PRO A 487 5.36 -30.99 -5.79
C PRO A 487 5.15 -30.19 -7.07
N VAL A 488 5.34 -28.87 -6.99
CA VAL A 488 5.27 -28.01 -8.18
C VAL A 488 6.36 -28.46 -9.14
N GLN A 489 5.93 -29.00 -10.28
CA GLN A 489 6.79 -29.50 -11.34
C GLN A 489 6.66 -28.59 -12.55
N TYR A 490 7.81 -28.14 -13.04
CA TYR A 490 7.94 -27.42 -14.29
C TYR A 490 8.39 -28.38 -15.38
N THR A 491 7.84 -28.19 -16.57
CA THR A 491 8.29 -28.86 -17.79
C THR A 491 9.19 -27.92 -18.54
N ILE A 492 10.36 -28.41 -18.95
CA ILE A 492 11.35 -27.66 -19.71
C ILE A 492 11.53 -28.37 -21.04
N SER A 493 11.36 -27.64 -22.13
CA SER A 493 11.60 -28.15 -23.49
C SER A 493 12.77 -27.40 -24.09
N LEU A 494 13.81 -28.12 -24.48
CA LEU A 494 14.99 -27.60 -25.16
C LEU A 494 15.01 -28.09 -26.62
N GLY A 495 14.66 -27.21 -27.55
CA GLY A 495 14.60 -27.54 -28.98
C GLY A 495 15.96 -27.53 -29.65
N ILE A 496 16.16 -28.45 -30.57
CA ILE A 496 17.39 -28.51 -31.40
C ILE A 496 17.35 -27.51 -32.56
N ASP A 497 16.21 -26.86 -32.78
CA ASP A 497 15.96 -25.80 -33.75
C ASP A 497 16.05 -24.39 -33.15
N GLY A 498 16.38 -24.29 -31.86
CA GLY A 498 16.46 -23.02 -31.13
C GLY A 498 15.17 -22.63 -30.43
N HIS A 499 14.07 -23.38 -30.60
CA HIS A 499 12.84 -23.14 -29.87
C HIS A 499 12.86 -23.86 -28.52
N SER A 500 12.93 -23.10 -27.42
CA SER A 500 12.92 -23.65 -26.07
C SER A 500 11.86 -22.98 -25.20
N THR A 501 11.24 -23.73 -24.29
CA THR A 501 10.19 -23.22 -23.41
C THR A 501 10.31 -23.79 -22.00
N CYS A 502 9.73 -23.09 -21.03
CA CYS A 502 9.63 -23.59 -19.66
C CYS A 502 8.29 -23.18 -19.06
N THR A 503 7.60 -24.08 -18.36
CA THR A 503 6.31 -23.76 -17.72
C THR A 503 6.44 -22.97 -16.42
N CYS A 504 7.63 -22.48 -16.07
CA CYS A 504 7.81 -21.71 -14.84
C CYS A 504 7.33 -20.25 -15.00
N PRO A 505 6.89 -19.60 -13.90
CA PRO A 505 6.43 -18.21 -13.92
C PRO A 505 7.49 -17.20 -14.39
N ASP A 506 8.78 -17.47 -14.11
CA ASP A 506 9.90 -16.61 -14.52
C ASP A 506 10.01 -16.55 -16.06
N PHE A 507 9.92 -17.70 -16.73
CA PHE A 507 9.88 -17.74 -18.20
C PHE A 507 8.59 -17.13 -18.75
N SER A 508 7.44 -17.47 -18.15
CA SER A 508 6.13 -17.05 -18.66
C SER A 508 5.92 -15.53 -18.60
N SER A 509 6.54 -14.85 -17.63
CA SER A 509 6.39 -13.41 -17.44
C SER A 509 7.43 -12.57 -18.17
N ARG A 510 8.69 -13.03 -18.24
CA ARG A 510 9.81 -12.22 -18.74
C ARG A 510 10.47 -12.79 -20.01
N GLY A 511 10.28 -14.06 -20.31
CA GLY A 511 11.08 -14.78 -21.30
C GLY A 511 12.56 -14.93 -20.89
N GLY A 512 13.42 -15.18 -21.88
CA GLY A 512 14.83 -15.48 -21.68
C GLY A 512 15.07 -16.83 -20.99
N PHE A 513 16.32 -17.26 -20.88
CA PHE A 513 16.67 -18.48 -20.17
C PHE A 513 16.50 -18.29 -18.66
N CYS A 514 15.43 -18.86 -18.11
CA CYS A 514 15.21 -18.97 -16.67
C CYS A 514 16.20 -19.97 -16.03
N LYS A 515 16.27 -19.97 -14.69
CA LYS A 515 17.15 -20.89 -13.93
C LYS A 515 16.92 -22.38 -14.26
N HIS A 516 15.68 -22.78 -14.55
CA HIS A 516 15.35 -24.17 -14.90
C HIS A 516 15.92 -24.56 -16.27
N MET A 517 15.84 -23.67 -17.26
CA MET A 517 16.40 -23.89 -18.59
C MET A 517 17.92 -23.94 -18.57
N ARG A 518 18.56 -23.09 -17.74
CA ARG A 518 20.00 -23.12 -17.50
C ARG A 518 20.43 -24.43 -16.85
N ALA A 519 19.70 -24.90 -15.84
CA ALA A 519 19.95 -26.20 -15.20
C ALA A 519 19.81 -27.35 -16.20
N ALA A 520 18.80 -27.32 -17.08
CA ALA A 520 18.62 -28.30 -18.14
C ALA A 520 19.77 -28.27 -19.16
N ALA A 521 20.19 -27.09 -19.62
CA ALA A 521 21.32 -26.95 -20.55
C ALA A 521 22.63 -27.48 -19.93
N ALA A 522 22.91 -27.14 -18.67
CA ALA A 522 24.05 -27.66 -17.92
C ALA A 522 23.96 -29.18 -17.72
N ARG A 523 22.77 -29.74 -17.48
CA ARG A 523 22.56 -31.20 -17.41
C ARG A 523 22.84 -31.89 -18.76
N VAL A 524 22.41 -31.31 -19.88
CA VAL A 524 22.73 -31.83 -21.23
C VAL A 524 24.24 -31.85 -21.45
N ALA A 525 24.96 -30.81 -21.01
CA ALA A 525 26.41 -30.77 -21.09
C ALA A 525 27.08 -31.87 -20.24
N SER A 526 26.62 -32.08 -19.00
CA SER A 526 27.10 -33.17 -18.12
C SER A 526 26.87 -34.54 -18.73
N LEU A 527 25.67 -34.81 -19.24
CA LEU A 527 25.33 -36.11 -19.84
C LEU A 527 26.18 -36.41 -21.09
N LYS A 528 26.54 -35.39 -21.88
CA LYS A 528 27.47 -35.55 -23.01
C LYS A 528 28.87 -35.94 -22.55
N LEU A 529 29.36 -35.35 -21.46
CA LEU A 529 30.64 -35.71 -20.86
C LEU A 529 30.62 -37.14 -20.28
N GLU A 530 29.47 -37.57 -19.77
CA GLU A 530 29.24 -38.95 -19.29
C GLU A 530 29.05 -39.97 -20.43
N GLY A 531 29.16 -39.56 -21.70
CA GLY A 531 29.11 -40.45 -22.87
C GLY A 531 27.71 -40.72 -23.43
N VAL A 532 26.67 -40.03 -22.94
CA VAL A 532 25.30 -40.16 -23.45
C VAL A 532 25.19 -39.41 -24.79
N ARG A 533 24.75 -40.12 -25.84
CA ARG A 533 24.52 -39.54 -27.18
C ARG A 533 23.23 -38.73 -27.20
N LEU A 534 23.34 -37.41 -27.00
CA LEU A 534 22.24 -36.45 -27.11
C LEU A 534 22.45 -35.50 -28.32
N PRO A 535 21.37 -35.07 -29.00
CA PRO A 535 21.48 -34.10 -30.08
C PRO A 535 22.01 -32.73 -29.57
N ASN A 536 22.56 -31.93 -30.48
CA ASN A 536 22.99 -30.56 -30.15
C ASN A 536 21.77 -29.64 -30.06
N VAL A 537 21.58 -29.07 -28.87
CA VAL A 537 20.57 -28.03 -28.61
C VAL A 537 21.15 -26.69 -29.06
N ILE A 538 20.37 -25.93 -29.82
CA ILE A 538 20.73 -24.57 -30.23
C ILE A 538 20.20 -23.62 -29.14
N VAL A 539 21.08 -22.77 -28.61
CA VAL A 539 20.74 -21.78 -27.59
C VAL A 539 20.97 -20.38 -28.17
N PRO A 540 19.90 -19.64 -28.53
CA PRO A 540 20.02 -18.27 -29.04
C PRO A 540 20.70 -17.39 -27.99
N GLN A 541 21.62 -16.52 -28.39
CA GLN A 541 22.36 -15.60 -27.50
C GLN A 541 21.72 -14.21 -27.43
N SER A 542 20.74 -13.91 -28.28
CA SER A 542 19.97 -12.68 -28.21
C SER A 542 18.49 -12.88 -28.55
N LEU A 543 17.69 -11.87 -28.24
CA LEU A 543 16.26 -11.84 -28.58
C LEU A 543 16.06 -11.78 -30.09
N GLU A 544 16.91 -11.05 -30.82
CA GLU A 544 16.90 -10.96 -32.28
C GLU A 544 17.20 -12.33 -32.91
N GLU A 545 18.18 -13.05 -32.39
CA GLU A 545 18.54 -14.39 -32.85
C GLU A 545 17.40 -15.39 -32.60
N ALA A 546 16.77 -15.33 -31.42
CA ALA A 546 15.61 -16.17 -31.11
C ALA A 546 14.42 -15.90 -32.05
N ARG A 547 14.18 -14.63 -32.42
CA ARG A 547 13.16 -14.26 -33.41
C ARG A 547 13.49 -14.79 -34.80
N ALA A 548 14.75 -14.66 -35.23
CA ALA A 548 15.20 -15.14 -36.54
C ALA A 548 15.05 -16.66 -36.67
N LEU A 549 15.47 -17.42 -35.64
CA LEU A 549 15.32 -18.87 -35.60
C LEU A 549 13.86 -19.30 -35.62
N ARG A 550 12.99 -18.58 -34.89
CA ARG A 550 11.56 -18.85 -34.89
C ARG A 550 10.90 -18.60 -36.25
N ALA A 551 11.28 -17.53 -36.94
CA ALA A 551 10.81 -17.23 -38.30
C ALA A 551 11.24 -18.33 -39.30
N LEU A 552 12.47 -18.83 -39.19
CA LEU A 552 12.99 -19.92 -40.02
C LEU A 552 12.28 -21.26 -39.78
N SER A 553 11.84 -21.54 -38.54
CA SER A 553 11.05 -22.73 -38.22
C SER A 553 9.61 -22.63 -38.70
N ALA A 554 9.00 -21.44 -38.70
CA ALA A 554 7.63 -21.22 -39.18
C ALA A 554 7.49 -21.46 -40.69
N ASP A 555 8.48 -21.06 -41.50
CA ASP A 555 8.50 -21.28 -42.95
C ASP A 555 8.60 -22.76 -43.37
N ARG A 556 9.04 -23.64 -42.45
CA ARG A 556 9.17 -25.09 -42.72
C ARG A 556 7.89 -25.89 -42.49
N HIS A 557 6.81 -25.28 -42.01
CA HIS A 557 5.56 -25.99 -41.67
C HIS A 557 4.36 -25.61 -42.56
N THR A 558 4.59 -24.90 -43.66
CA THR A 558 3.56 -24.58 -44.66
C THR A 558 3.61 -25.59 -45.82
N PRO A 559 2.54 -26.36 -46.12
CA PRO A 559 2.51 -27.21 -47.30
C PRO A 559 2.52 -26.35 -48.56
N ALA A 560 3.42 -26.67 -49.49
CA ALA A 560 3.58 -25.98 -50.76
C ALA A 560 2.29 -26.00 -51.60
N GLN A 561 1.68 -24.83 -51.81
CA GLN A 561 0.89 -24.51 -52.99
C GLN A 561 1.35 -23.18 -53.57
N THR A 562 2.31 -23.24 -54.48
CA THR A 562 2.28 -22.64 -55.83
C THR A 562 3.70 -22.65 -56.39
N ALA A 563 3.83 -23.31 -57.55
CA ALA A 563 5.06 -23.41 -58.31
C ALA A 563 5.37 -22.12 -59.07
N ASN A 564 6.65 -21.98 -59.44
CA ASN A 564 7.26 -21.06 -60.42
C ASN A 564 7.70 -19.68 -59.93
N MET A 565 8.98 -19.56 -59.55
CA MET A 565 9.94 -18.68 -60.23
C MET A 565 11.39 -19.03 -59.81
N ARG A 566 12.30 -18.94 -60.79
CA ARG A 566 13.75 -19.21 -60.69
C ARG A 566 14.43 -18.27 -59.66
N PRO A 567 15.50 -18.70 -58.97
CA PRO A 567 16.20 -17.84 -58.02
C PRO A 567 17.03 -16.78 -58.77
N SER A 568 16.76 -15.51 -58.50
CA SER A 568 17.64 -14.39 -58.83
C SER A 568 18.33 -13.91 -57.54
N SER A 569 19.62 -13.66 -57.68
CA SER A 569 20.61 -13.34 -56.66
C SER A 569 20.36 -12.06 -55.86
N ALA A 570 20.87 -12.09 -54.63
CA ALA A 570 21.16 -11.02 -53.65
C ALA A 570 20.04 -10.67 -52.64
N PRO A 571 20.38 -10.59 -51.33
CA PRO A 571 19.45 -10.10 -50.31
C PRO A 571 19.15 -8.61 -50.56
N PRO A 572 17.90 -8.15 -50.41
CA PRO A 572 17.59 -6.74 -50.52
C PRO A 572 18.29 -6.00 -49.38
N THR A 573 19.15 -5.05 -49.72
CA THR A 573 19.67 -4.07 -48.77
C THR A 573 18.48 -3.35 -48.11
N PRO A 574 18.47 -3.22 -46.77
CA PRO A 574 17.39 -2.53 -46.07
C PRO A 574 17.31 -1.10 -46.61
N THR A 575 16.10 -0.70 -47.00
CA THR A 575 15.88 0.67 -47.48
C THR A 575 16.03 1.64 -46.30
N PRO A 576 16.52 2.87 -46.50
CA PRO A 576 16.60 3.89 -45.44
C PRO A 576 15.26 4.13 -44.73
N ILE A 577 14.15 3.82 -45.39
CA ILE A 577 12.79 3.89 -44.85
C ILE A 577 12.54 2.78 -43.82
N GLN A 578 13.02 1.55 -44.04
CA GLN A 578 12.90 0.46 -43.06
C GLN A 578 13.80 0.69 -41.85
N ASP A 579 15.01 1.24 -42.03
CA ASP A 579 15.88 1.62 -40.92
C ASP A 579 15.28 2.79 -40.13
N ALA A 580 14.66 3.76 -40.80
CA ALA A 580 13.93 4.84 -40.13
C ALA A 580 12.69 4.33 -39.36
N VAL A 581 11.95 3.37 -39.92
CA VAL A 581 10.80 2.74 -39.24
C VAL A 581 11.26 1.91 -38.04
N CYS A 582 12.36 1.15 -38.14
CA CYS A 582 12.96 0.44 -37.00
C CYS A 582 13.50 1.41 -35.94
N ALA A 583 14.15 2.51 -36.33
CA ALA A 583 14.65 3.52 -35.41
C ALA A 583 13.52 4.26 -34.68
N VAL A 584 12.44 4.61 -35.40
CA VAL A 584 11.24 5.21 -34.82
C VAL A 584 10.53 4.23 -33.89
N ASN A 585 10.39 2.96 -34.26
CA ASN A 585 9.84 1.92 -33.38
C ASN A 585 10.72 1.69 -32.14
N SER A 586 12.04 1.76 -32.28
CA SER A 586 12.98 1.66 -31.15
C SER A 586 12.86 2.85 -30.18
N LEU A 587 12.78 4.08 -30.70
CA LEU A 587 12.54 5.31 -29.94
C LEU A 587 11.17 5.34 -29.25
N LEU A 588 10.14 4.78 -29.91
CA LEU A 588 8.78 4.68 -29.36
C LEU A 588 8.64 3.57 -28.30
N CYS A 589 9.42 2.49 -28.40
CA CYS A 589 9.51 1.47 -27.37
C CYS A 589 10.27 1.97 -26.14
N GLN A 590 11.39 2.68 -26.34
CA GLN A 590 12.21 3.27 -25.27
C GLN A 590 11.44 4.27 -24.40
N THR A 591 10.50 5.03 -24.97
CA THR A 591 9.68 5.98 -24.18
C THR A 591 8.64 5.29 -23.29
N SER A 592 8.25 4.05 -23.57
CA SER A 592 7.38 3.25 -22.69
C SER A 592 8.17 2.42 -21.68
N THR A 593 9.40 2.02 -22.01
CA THR A 593 10.27 1.29 -21.08
C THR A 593 10.98 2.23 -20.11
N TYR A 594 11.31 3.48 -20.45
CA TYR A 594 11.95 4.42 -19.51
C TYR A 594 11.11 4.73 -18.25
N GLU A 595 9.77 4.72 -18.35
CA GLU A 595 8.89 4.89 -17.16
C GLU A 595 8.82 3.62 -16.29
N TYR A 596 9.07 2.45 -16.88
CA TYR A 596 9.02 1.15 -16.22
C TYR A 596 10.40 0.68 -15.70
N GLU A 597 11.47 0.94 -16.44
CA GLU A 597 12.87 0.66 -16.11
C GLU A 597 13.41 1.65 -15.07
N SER A 598 13.02 2.93 -15.10
CA SER A 598 13.31 3.86 -14.00
C SER A 598 12.62 3.46 -12.68
N SER A 599 11.55 2.66 -12.76
CA SER A 599 10.88 2.08 -11.59
C SER A 599 11.55 0.78 -11.13
N LEU A 600 12.21 0.02 -12.01
CA LEU A 600 12.92 -1.22 -11.72
C LEU A 600 14.38 -1.01 -11.28
N GLU A 601 15.11 -0.05 -11.85
CA GLU A 601 16.47 0.32 -11.42
C GLU A 601 16.46 0.87 -9.99
N ARG A 602 15.40 1.59 -9.60
CA ARG A 602 15.22 2.04 -8.20
C ARG A 602 14.96 0.91 -7.21
N ILE A 603 14.39 -0.22 -7.68
CA ILE A 603 14.17 -1.42 -6.86
C ILE A 603 15.45 -2.26 -6.79
N ALA A 604 16.30 -2.22 -7.82
CA ALA A 604 17.58 -2.92 -7.84
C ALA A 604 18.63 -2.24 -6.93
N ASP A 605 18.68 -0.91 -6.90
CA ASP A 605 19.58 -0.16 -6.00
C ASP A 605 19.20 -0.34 -4.51
N GLU A 606 17.92 -0.52 -4.20
CA GLU A 606 17.43 -0.83 -2.84
C GLU A 606 17.81 -2.26 -2.36
N LEU A 607 18.10 -3.18 -3.29
CA LEU A 607 18.48 -4.56 -2.95
C LEU A 607 20.00 -4.76 -2.74
N GLN A 608 20.83 -3.76 -3.06
CA GLN A 608 22.29 -3.88 -3.02
C GLN A 608 23.00 -2.96 -2.00
N GLY A 609 22.28 -2.06 -1.33
CA GLY A 609 22.84 -1.17 -0.29
C GLY A 609 23.00 -1.81 1.09
N GLY A 610 23.76 -2.91 1.16
CA GLY A 610 24.22 -3.49 2.43
C GLY A 610 25.75 -3.54 2.42
N VAL A 611 26.35 -2.92 3.43
CA VAL A 611 27.80 -2.76 3.67
C VAL A 611 28.41 -1.54 2.95
N ASP A 612 28.45 -0.40 3.64
CA ASP A 612 29.68 0.36 3.87
C ASP A 612 29.43 1.42 4.96
N ALA A 613 30.22 1.34 6.03
CA ALA A 613 30.20 2.24 7.17
C ALA A 613 31.20 3.37 6.91
N GLU A 614 30.71 4.59 6.71
CA GLU A 614 31.55 5.78 6.76
C GLU A 614 31.41 6.46 8.13
N ILE A 615 32.58 6.68 8.73
CA ILE A 615 32.85 7.29 10.03
C ILE A 615 32.79 8.81 9.82
N ASP A 616 31.88 9.50 10.52
CA ASP A 616 31.92 10.97 10.63
C ASP A 616 32.67 11.35 11.91
N GLU A 617 33.89 11.85 11.72
CA GLU A 617 34.69 12.58 12.70
C GLU A 617 34.11 14.00 12.95
N ASP A 618 34.51 14.58 14.08
CA ASP A 618 34.44 16.01 14.44
C ASP A 618 33.19 16.54 15.15
N THR A 619 33.07 16.12 16.43
CA THR A 619 32.74 17.07 17.51
C THR A 619 34.03 17.52 18.20
N ALA A 620 34.45 18.75 17.92
CA ALA A 620 35.42 19.49 18.71
C ALA A 620 34.92 20.93 18.93
N ASP A 621 35.35 21.49 20.06
CA ASP A 621 35.18 22.86 20.53
C ASP A 621 33.82 23.26 21.13
N GLU A 622 33.61 22.83 22.38
CA GLU A 622 33.29 23.79 23.45
C GLU A 622 33.80 23.25 24.81
N MET A 623 35.06 23.58 25.13
CA MET A 623 35.59 23.52 26.50
C MET A 623 35.35 24.86 27.19
N SER A 624 34.62 24.87 28.30
CA SER A 624 34.98 25.74 29.43
C SER A 624 34.37 25.31 30.77
N SER A 625 35.26 24.87 31.64
CA SER A 625 35.29 25.05 33.11
C SER A 625 34.27 24.32 34.01
N GLY A 626 34.79 23.61 35.02
CA GLY A 626 34.02 23.34 36.25
C GLY A 626 34.26 22.07 37.07
N VAL A 627 35.52 21.64 37.26
CA VAL A 627 36.13 21.05 38.49
C VAL A 627 35.25 20.25 39.50
N GLU A 628 35.72 19.01 39.74
CA GLU A 628 35.68 18.14 40.95
C GLU A 628 34.42 17.34 41.34
N GLY A 629 34.61 16.02 41.53
CA GLY A 629 33.64 15.16 42.22
C GLY A 629 33.75 13.63 42.04
N MET A 630 34.94 13.06 42.28
CA MET A 630 35.26 11.68 42.72
C MET A 630 34.19 10.54 42.84
N LEU A 631 34.64 9.35 42.38
CA LEU A 631 34.32 7.95 42.79
C LEU A 631 32.98 7.35 42.31
N SER A 632 32.91 6.36 41.40
CA SER A 632 33.47 5.00 41.27
C SER A 632 32.35 3.97 41.47
N GLU A 633 31.96 3.27 40.40
CA GLU A 633 31.72 1.82 40.43
C GLU A 633 31.60 1.28 39.00
N GLN A 634 32.10 0.06 38.86
CA GLN A 634 32.63 -0.56 37.68
C GLN A 634 31.89 -1.89 37.52
N GLU A 635 31.04 -2.03 36.51
CA GLU A 635 30.58 -3.34 36.02
C GLU A 635 30.42 -3.34 34.50
N SER A 636 30.63 -4.54 33.96
CA SER A 636 31.20 -4.91 32.68
C SER A 636 30.23 -5.07 31.50
N MET A 637 30.74 -4.68 30.33
CA MET A 637 30.66 -5.27 28.98
C MET A 637 29.66 -6.42 28.67
N ASP A 638 28.90 -6.13 27.61
CA ASP A 638 28.69 -6.90 26.36
C ASP A 638 27.56 -7.93 26.20
N GLY A 639 26.74 -7.65 25.18
CA GLY A 639 25.78 -8.56 24.57
C GLY A 639 24.73 -7.86 23.69
N MET A 640 25.13 -6.97 22.78
CA MET A 640 24.24 -6.30 21.82
C MET A 640 23.55 -7.34 20.90
N SER A 641 22.22 -7.32 20.92
CA SER A 641 21.35 -8.07 20.02
C SER A 641 20.72 -7.11 19.03
N ASP A 642 21.13 -7.21 17.77
CA ASP A 642 20.46 -6.57 16.63
C ASP A 642 19.07 -7.19 16.44
N THR A 643 18.07 -6.53 17.02
CA THR A 643 16.66 -6.82 16.80
C THR A 643 16.09 -5.77 15.84
N ALA A 644 15.93 -6.19 14.58
CA ALA A 644 15.13 -5.49 13.59
C ALA A 644 13.74 -5.18 14.16
N SER A 645 13.28 -3.94 13.95
CA SER A 645 12.14 -3.34 14.60
C SER A 645 10.87 -4.18 14.49
N THR A 646 10.43 -4.69 15.63
CA THR A 646 9.08 -5.20 15.87
C THR A 646 8.05 -4.07 15.74
N PRO A 647 6.83 -4.34 15.24
CA PRO A 647 5.69 -3.49 15.54
C PRO A 647 5.44 -3.63 17.05
N THR A 648 5.91 -2.66 17.82
CA THR A 648 5.67 -2.58 19.26
C THR A 648 4.17 -2.47 19.54
N GLU A 649 3.69 -3.37 20.40
CA GLU A 649 2.50 -3.32 21.26
C GLU A 649 1.68 -2.01 21.29
N SER A 650 0.95 -1.68 20.21
CA SER A 650 -0.04 -0.60 20.24
C SER A 650 -1.40 -0.94 19.64
N ASP A 651 -1.75 -2.23 19.56
CA ASP A 651 -3.12 -2.69 19.24
C ASP A 651 -4.09 -2.55 20.44
N PHE A 652 -3.72 -1.85 21.51
CA PHE A 652 -4.46 -1.85 22.79
C PHE A 652 -5.29 -0.59 23.07
N GLU A 653 -5.50 0.29 22.09
CA GLU A 653 -6.50 1.37 22.18
C GLU A 653 -7.43 1.36 20.96
N ASP A 654 -7.94 0.16 20.62
CA ASP A 654 -9.05 -0.01 19.68
C ASP A 654 -10.38 0.17 20.45
N ASP A 655 -10.87 1.42 20.52
CA ASP A 655 -12.26 1.70 20.88
C ASP A 655 -13.14 1.24 19.70
N LEU A 656 -13.44 -0.07 19.67
CA LEU A 656 -14.37 -0.66 18.72
C LEU A 656 -15.78 -0.21 19.10
N ASP A 657 -16.33 0.77 18.38
CA ASP A 657 -17.74 1.12 18.50
C ASP A 657 -18.61 0.05 17.80
N ILE A 658 -18.92 -1.01 18.55
CA ILE A 658 -19.77 -2.13 18.12
C ILE A 658 -21.20 -1.64 17.82
N SER A 659 -21.62 -0.50 18.39
CA SER A 659 -22.98 0.02 18.30
C SER A 659 -23.28 0.50 16.87
N SER A 660 -22.38 1.29 16.27
CA SER A 660 -22.51 1.78 14.90
C SER A 660 -22.50 0.65 13.85
N LEU A 661 -21.83 -0.47 14.16
CA LEU A 661 -21.82 -1.64 13.28
C LEU A 661 -23.12 -2.46 13.33
N GLN A 662 -23.96 -2.31 14.37
CA GLN A 662 -25.24 -3.01 14.48
C GLN A 662 -26.32 -2.43 13.53
N GLU A 663 -26.27 -1.14 13.24
CA GLU A 663 -27.23 -0.47 12.34
C GLU A 663 -27.07 -0.90 10.88
N LEU A 664 -25.88 -1.37 10.48
CA LEU A 664 -25.55 -1.87 9.14
C LEU A 664 -26.22 -3.22 8.77
N ARG A 665 -26.92 -3.88 9.70
CA ARG A 665 -27.54 -5.21 9.49
C ARG A 665 -28.84 -5.20 8.66
N THR A 666 -29.31 -4.03 8.21
CA THR A 666 -30.63 -3.87 7.57
C THR A 666 -30.63 -3.88 6.04
N VAL A 667 -29.47 -4.05 5.38
CA VAL A 667 -29.37 -4.15 3.90
C VAL A 667 -28.60 -5.42 3.51
N PRO A 668 -29.14 -6.32 2.66
CA PRO A 668 -28.46 -7.54 2.26
C PRO A 668 -27.38 -7.24 1.19
N ASN A 669 -26.28 -6.60 1.60
CA ASN A 669 -25.06 -6.48 0.79
C ASN A 669 -23.99 -7.45 1.33
N ARG A 670 -23.41 -8.26 0.45
CA ARG A 670 -22.31 -9.19 0.78
C ARG A 670 -21.12 -8.47 1.41
N SER A 671 -20.84 -7.24 0.98
CA SER A 671 -19.81 -6.38 1.58
C SER A 671 -20.07 -6.15 3.07
N ALA A 672 -21.33 -5.92 3.48
CA ALA A 672 -21.69 -5.67 4.88
C ALA A 672 -21.52 -6.93 5.75
N LYS A 673 -21.88 -8.10 5.20
CA LYS A 673 -21.61 -9.38 5.85
C LYS A 673 -20.11 -9.64 5.99
N GLY A 674 -19.32 -9.36 4.96
CA GLY A 674 -17.86 -9.49 5.01
C GLY A 674 -17.20 -8.59 6.07
N ILE A 675 -17.71 -7.37 6.28
CA ILE A 675 -17.30 -6.54 7.42
C ILE A 675 -17.69 -7.20 8.74
N SER A 676 -18.94 -7.66 8.89
CA SER A 676 -19.39 -8.33 10.11
C SER A 676 -18.54 -9.56 10.45
N GLU A 677 -18.20 -10.38 9.46
CA GLU A 677 -17.32 -11.53 9.62
C GLU A 677 -15.91 -11.11 10.04
N GLN A 678 -15.36 -10.06 9.44
CA GLN A 678 -14.08 -9.50 9.86
C GLN A 678 -14.12 -8.94 11.28
N THR A 679 -15.18 -8.22 11.66
CA THR A 679 -15.37 -7.71 13.02
C THR A 679 -15.35 -8.87 14.01
N VAL A 680 -16.17 -9.90 13.80
CA VAL A 680 -16.23 -11.08 14.68
C VAL A 680 -14.87 -11.75 14.77
N GLY A 681 -14.24 -12.02 13.63
CA GLY A 681 -12.97 -12.73 13.61
C GLY A 681 -11.82 -11.93 14.23
N ARG A 682 -11.79 -10.59 14.06
CA ARG A 682 -10.78 -9.72 14.69
C ARG A 682 -11.00 -9.66 16.19
N SER A 683 -12.25 -9.45 16.63
CA SER A 683 -12.61 -9.44 18.05
C SER A 683 -12.25 -10.76 18.73
N LEU A 684 -12.55 -11.91 18.11
CA LEU A 684 -12.17 -13.23 18.66
C LEU A 684 -10.65 -13.38 18.74
N HIS A 685 -9.92 -13.07 17.67
CA HIS A 685 -8.47 -13.15 17.66
C HIS A 685 -7.81 -12.28 18.74
N ASP A 686 -8.31 -11.06 18.94
CA ASP A 686 -7.78 -10.14 19.96
C ASP A 686 -8.17 -10.60 21.36
N LEU A 687 -9.39 -11.09 21.57
CA LEU A 687 -9.83 -11.68 22.83
C LEU A 687 -9.01 -12.93 23.19
N GLU A 688 -8.75 -13.83 22.25
CA GLU A 688 -7.92 -15.04 22.46
C GLU A 688 -6.48 -14.68 22.85
N LYS A 689 -5.95 -13.58 22.33
CA LYS A 689 -4.61 -13.06 22.67
C LYS A 689 -4.58 -12.41 24.06
N ILE A 690 -5.67 -11.79 24.49
CA ILE A 690 -5.77 -11.02 25.75
C ILE A 690 -6.23 -11.89 26.91
N ALA A 691 -7.13 -12.84 26.69
CA ALA A 691 -7.75 -13.67 27.72
C ALA A 691 -6.73 -14.36 28.64
N PRO A 692 -5.61 -14.94 28.17
CA PRO A 692 -4.60 -15.51 29.06
C PRO A 692 -3.95 -14.46 29.97
N LYS A 693 -3.71 -13.24 29.45
CA LYS A 693 -3.14 -12.13 30.24
C LYS A 693 -4.13 -11.66 31.32
N LEU A 694 -5.42 -11.59 30.99
CA LEU A 694 -6.47 -11.27 31.97
C LEU A 694 -6.59 -12.35 33.04
N GLY A 695 -6.43 -13.63 32.68
CA GLY A 695 -6.38 -14.74 33.64
C GLY A 695 -5.21 -14.60 34.63
N LEU A 696 -3.99 -14.36 34.12
CA LEU A 696 -2.81 -14.12 34.96
C LEU A 696 -2.99 -12.89 35.87
N LEU A 697 -3.58 -11.82 35.33
CA LEU A 697 -3.90 -10.62 36.12
C LEU A 697 -4.90 -10.95 37.23
N ALA A 698 -5.93 -11.75 36.96
CA ALA A 698 -6.91 -12.15 37.96
C ALA A 698 -6.26 -12.95 39.10
N ASP A 699 -5.29 -13.83 38.79
CA ASP A 699 -4.54 -14.56 39.80
C ASP A 699 -3.61 -13.65 40.63
N LEU A 700 -2.95 -12.67 39.99
CA LEU A 700 -2.18 -11.64 40.68
C LEU A 700 -3.06 -10.80 41.62
N LEU A 701 -4.23 -10.37 41.15
CA LEU A 701 -5.19 -9.61 41.96
C LEU A 701 -5.70 -10.43 43.15
N ARG A 702 -5.90 -11.74 43.00
CA ARG A 702 -6.28 -12.63 44.10
C ARG A 702 -5.19 -12.70 45.19
N SER A 703 -3.94 -12.53 44.81
CA SER A 703 -2.80 -12.54 45.75
C SER A 703 -2.55 -11.21 46.47
N LEU A 704 -3.24 -10.13 46.09
CA LEU A 704 -3.09 -8.83 46.74
C LEU A 704 -3.79 -8.78 48.10
N SER A 705 -3.07 -8.38 49.13
CA SER A 705 -3.67 -8.02 50.43
C SER A 705 -4.29 -6.63 50.35
N LEU A 706 -5.61 -6.55 50.55
CA LEU A 706 -6.37 -5.28 50.50
C LEU A 706 -6.01 -4.29 51.61
N SER A 707 -5.26 -4.73 52.63
CA SER A 707 -4.75 -3.91 53.74
C SER A 707 -3.66 -2.92 53.30
N ASP A 708 -2.93 -3.22 52.21
CA ASP A 708 -1.68 -2.52 51.86
C ASP A 708 -1.85 -1.60 50.63
N VAL A 709 -3.06 -1.51 50.09
CA VAL A 709 -3.36 -0.74 48.87
C VAL A 709 -3.68 0.71 49.24
N SER A 710 -2.89 1.65 48.69
CA SER A 710 -3.10 3.09 48.91
C SER A 710 -4.45 3.57 48.35
N THR A 711 -4.96 4.68 48.88
CA THR A 711 -6.20 5.30 48.36
C THR A 711 -6.08 5.66 46.88
N GLY A 712 -4.90 6.12 46.42
CA GLY A 712 -4.65 6.43 45.01
C GLY A 712 -4.65 5.21 44.10
N ASP A 713 -4.21 4.04 44.58
CA ASP A 713 -4.27 2.80 43.81
C ASP A 713 -5.71 2.26 43.69
N ARG A 714 -6.53 2.44 44.73
CA ARG A 714 -7.97 2.11 44.67
C ARG A 714 -8.71 2.93 43.61
N GLU A 715 -8.41 4.22 43.50
CA GLU A 715 -8.96 5.07 42.43
C GLU A 715 -8.52 4.61 41.04
N ARG A 716 -7.26 4.18 40.89
CA ARG A 716 -6.75 3.61 39.63
C ARG A 716 -7.44 2.30 39.27
N PHE A 717 -7.66 1.40 40.24
CA PHE A 717 -8.42 0.17 40.03
C PHE A 717 -9.87 0.47 39.60
N ALA A 718 -10.54 1.44 40.25
CA ALA A 718 -11.88 1.87 39.86
C ALA A 718 -11.92 2.42 38.42
N GLY A 719 -10.88 3.16 38.00
CA GLY A 719 -10.75 3.65 36.63
C GLY A 719 -10.61 2.54 35.57
N VAL A 720 -10.04 1.39 35.93
CA VAL A 720 -9.91 0.21 35.05
C VAL A 720 -11.17 -0.67 35.05
N GLN A 721 -11.93 -0.66 36.15
CA GLN A 721 -13.14 -1.47 36.30
C GLN A 721 -14.22 -1.10 35.28
N MET A 722 -14.47 0.19 35.06
CA MET A 722 -15.54 0.63 34.14
C MET A 722 -15.36 0.11 32.70
N PRO A 723 -14.17 0.21 32.06
CA PRO A 723 -13.92 -0.45 30.78
C PRO A 723 -14.12 -1.98 30.78
N ILE A 724 -13.70 -2.68 31.84
CA ILE A 724 -13.85 -4.13 31.97
C ILE A 724 -15.33 -4.51 32.07
N ASP A 725 -16.11 -3.80 32.89
CA ASP A 725 -17.54 -4.05 33.07
C ASP A 725 -18.31 -3.82 31.76
N LYS A 726 -17.94 -2.79 30.99
CA LYS A 726 -18.48 -2.55 29.63
C LYS A 726 -18.19 -3.72 28.70
N LEU A 727 -16.94 -4.22 28.70
CA LEU A 727 -16.55 -5.38 27.90
C LEU A 727 -17.32 -6.65 28.32
N LEU A 728 -17.44 -6.92 29.62
CA LEU A 728 -18.18 -8.06 30.16
C LEU A 728 -19.67 -8.00 29.81
N THR A 729 -20.27 -6.81 29.85
CA THR A 729 -21.66 -6.59 29.45
C THR A 729 -21.88 -6.94 27.98
N GLU A 730 -21.00 -6.48 27.10
CA GLU A 730 -21.08 -6.80 25.67
C GLU A 730 -20.83 -8.29 25.39
N LEU A 731 -19.86 -8.92 26.07
CA LEU A 731 -19.62 -10.36 25.97
C LEU A 731 -20.81 -11.18 26.46
N GLY A 732 -21.46 -10.74 27.55
CA GLY A 732 -22.69 -11.35 28.07
C GLY A 732 -23.85 -11.26 27.06
N ARG A 733 -24.01 -10.08 26.43
CA ARG A 733 -24.99 -9.87 25.35
C ARG A 733 -24.74 -10.78 24.14
N ILE A 734 -23.49 -10.97 23.73
CA ILE A 734 -23.11 -11.79 22.58
C ILE A 734 -23.25 -13.29 22.89
N SER A 735 -22.90 -13.72 24.11
CA SER A 735 -22.88 -15.12 24.50
C SER A 735 -24.27 -15.70 24.83
N GLY A 736 -25.34 -14.89 24.70
CA GLY A 736 -26.72 -15.32 24.97
C GLY A 736 -27.00 -15.62 26.44
N GLY A 737 -26.14 -15.14 27.36
CA GLY A 737 -26.31 -15.32 28.79
C GLY A 737 -27.47 -14.48 29.30
N SER A 738 -28.62 -15.13 29.52
CA SER A 738 -29.67 -14.58 30.38
C SER A 738 -29.14 -14.45 31.80
N ALA A 739 -28.49 -13.32 32.10
CA ALA A 739 -28.43 -12.85 33.47
C ALA A 739 -29.85 -12.37 33.82
N GLY A 740 -30.62 -13.24 34.49
CA GLY A 740 -31.95 -12.91 34.97
C GLY A 740 -31.93 -11.64 35.82
N PRO A 741 -32.94 -10.76 35.71
CA PRO A 741 -33.01 -9.57 36.54
C PRO A 741 -33.27 -10.01 37.99
N SER A 742 -32.30 -9.77 38.87
CA SER A 742 -32.56 -9.72 40.30
C SER A 742 -33.55 -8.58 40.55
N ALA A 743 -34.79 -8.97 40.86
CA ALA A 743 -35.89 -8.08 41.15
C ALA A 743 -35.57 -7.11 42.30
N SER A 744 -35.92 -5.83 42.10
CA SER A 744 -36.50 -4.99 43.15
C SER A 744 -37.31 -3.86 42.51
N PRO A 745 -38.34 -3.33 43.22
CA PRO A 745 -39.63 -3.08 42.61
C PRO A 745 -39.82 -1.67 42.06
N THR A 746 -40.65 -1.63 41.02
CA THR A 746 -41.43 -0.54 40.44
C THR A 746 -41.82 0.62 41.36
N SER A 747 -41.63 1.84 40.85
CA SER A 747 -42.63 2.91 40.95
C SER A 747 -42.74 3.68 39.61
N HIS A 748 -43.83 3.44 38.89
CA HIS A 748 -44.33 4.31 37.81
C HIS A 748 -45.26 5.38 38.43
N PRO A 749 -45.38 6.57 37.82
CA PRO A 749 -46.48 6.84 36.88
C PRO A 749 -46.03 7.74 35.70
N SER A 750 -46.66 7.95 34.55
CA SER A 750 -47.82 7.46 33.78
C SER A 750 -47.64 8.07 32.37
N PRO A 751 -48.26 7.56 31.28
CA PRO A 751 -47.91 7.92 29.91
C PRO A 751 -48.74 9.08 29.34
N ALA A 752 -48.15 9.86 28.44
CA ALA A 752 -48.83 10.84 27.59
C ALA A 752 -48.18 10.83 26.18
N PRO A 753 -48.94 11.18 25.13
CA PRO A 753 -48.99 10.41 23.89
C PRO A 753 -48.00 10.83 22.81
N LEU A 754 -47.68 9.87 21.94
CA LEU A 754 -47.00 10.04 20.66
C LEU A 754 -47.76 11.03 19.74
N PRO A 755 -47.06 11.95 19.05
CA PRO A 755 -47.52 12.52 17.80
C PRO A 755 -46.87 11.82 16.61
N ILE A 756 -47.74 11.44 15.69
CA ILE A 756 -47.52 10.94 14.32
C ILE A 756 -46.60 11.91 13.53
N PRO A 757 -45.72 11.41 12.63
CA PRO A 757 -44.87 12.26 11.81
C PRO A 757 -45.68 12.97 10.72
N SER A 758 -45.79 14.29 10.83
CA SER A 758 -46.32 15.14 9.76
C SER A 758 -45.20 15.49 8.79
N THR A 759 -45.36 15.04 7.55
CA THR A 759 -44.72 15.60 6.35
C THR A 759 -44.94 17.11 6.30
N HIS A 760 -43.86 17.90 6.27
CA HIS A 760 -43.72 19.12 5.47
C HIS A 760 -42.30 19.67 5.61
N ALA A 761 -41.66 19.89 4.46
CA ALA A 761 -40.39 20.58 4.34
C ALA A 761 -40.48 22.01 4.88
N ALA A 762 -39.55 22.39 5.76
CA ALA A 762 -39.30 23.78 6.09
C ALA A 762 -37.80 24.00 6.33
N HIS A 763 -37.20 24.85 5.50
CA HIS A 763 -35.89 25.44 5.71
C HIS A 763 -35.83 26.09 7.09
N SER A 764 -35.02 25.53 8.00
CA SER A 764 -34.70 26.16 9.28
C SER A 764 -33.46 27.04 9.13
N SER A 765 -33.68 28.29 8.71
CA SER A 765 -32.76 29.39 8.96
C SER A 765 -32.88 29.81 10.44
N GLN A 766 -31.99 29.30 11.29
CA GLN A 766 -31.77 29.91 12.61
C GLN A 766 -30.70 31.02 12.52
N PRO A 767 -30.86 32.14 13.23
CA PRO A 767 -29.92 33.25 13.17
C PRO A 767 -28.63 32.88 13.92
N ARG A 768 -27.53 32.75 13.17
CA ARG A 768 -26.17 32.63 13.72
C ARG A 768 -25.87 33.86 14.59
N THR A 769 -25.87 33.68 15.91
CA THR A 769 -25.29 34.66 16.83
C THR A 769 -23.80 34.77 16.52
N LYS A 770 -23.31 36.00 16.30
CA LYS A 770 -21.91 36.30 16.00
C LYS A 770 -21.01 35.86 17.17
N ARG A 771 -20.40 34.66 17.06
CA ARG A 771 -19.36 34.18 18.00
C ARG A 771 -18.13 35.09 17.94
N ARG A 772 -17.53 35.37 19.10
CA ARG A 772 -16.31 36.19 19.18
C ARG A 772 -15.10 35.39 18.66
N ARG A 773 -14.16 36.10 18.03
CA ARG A 773 -12.92 35.56 17.41
C ARG A 773 -12.01 34.75 18.36
N THR A 774 -12.24 34.80 19.67
CA THR A 774 -11.40 34.19 20.71
C THR A 774 -11.70 32.72 21.00
N ASP A 775 -12.75 32.16 20.41
CA ASP A 775 -13.33 30.89 20.88
C ASP A 775 -12.94 29.67 20.03
N ILE A 776 -12.08 29.84 19.01
CA ILE A 776 -11.63 28.74 18.14
C ILE A 776 -10.29 28.22 18.65
N LEU A 777 -10.20 26.90 18.82
CA LEU A 777 -9.02 26.21 19.31
C LEU A 777 -8.16 25.71 18.13
N PRO A 778 -6.83 25.60 18.32
CA PRO A 778 -5.98 24.91 17.35
C PRO A 778 -6.36 23.43 17.24
N PRO A 779 -6.01 22.75 16.13
CA PRO A 779 -6.08 21.29 16.05
C PRO A 779 -5.36 20.64 17.23
N SER A 780 -5.85 19.47 17.65
CA SER A 780 -5.39 18.79 18.86
C SER A 780 -3.85 18.67 18.90
N PRO A 781 -3.17 19.21 19.93
CA PRO A 781 -1.73 19.02 20.12
C PRO A 781 -1.46 17.60 20.64
N GLU A 782 -0.46 16.91 20.10
CA GLU A 782 -0.04 15.62 20.66
C GLU A 782 0.79 15.83 21.93
N LYS A 783 0.58 15.00 22.96
CA LYS A 783 1.54 14.88 24.08
C LYS A 783 2.88 14.40 23.51
N ALA A 784 3.99 14.96 23.99
CA ALA A 784 5.32 14.67 23.47
C ALA A 784 5.64 13.17 23.52
N GLN A 785 5.47 12.45 22.40
CA GLN A 785 5.95 11.09 22.23
C GLN A 785 7.38 11.11 21.66
N LYS A 786 8.25 10.23 22.16
CA LYS A 786 9.55 9.96 21.54
C LYS A 786 9.30 9.52 20.11
N ARG A 787 9.90 10.25 19.17
CA ARG A 787 9.74 10.05 17.74
C ARG A 787 10.29 8.67 17.39
N LYS A 788 9.47 7.83 16.78
CA LYS A 788 9.99 6.79 15.89
C LYS A 788 10.15 7.43 14.54
N ASP A 789 11.36 7.39 13.99
CA ASP A 789 11.56 7.79 12.61
C ASP A 789 10.73 6.85 11.75
N SER A 790 9.80 7.43 10.99
CA SER A 790 9.13 6.73 9.91
C SER A 790 10.10 6.65 8.73
N HIS A 791 11.23 5.98 8.93
CA HIS A 791 11.92 5.32 7.85
C HIS A 791 11.15 4.01 7.66
N SER A 792 10.25 3.98 6.69
CA SER A 792 10.21 2.79 5.86
C SER A 792 11.65 2.62 5.37
N HIS A 793 12.35 1.60 5.89
CA HIS A 793 13.43 1.01 5.13
C HIS A 793 12.76 0.54 3.83
N HIS A 794 12.95 1.35 2.79
CA HIS A 794 12.59 1.01 1.43
C HIS A 794 13.71 0.12 0.89
#